data_AF-A0A0E0HPC1-F1
#
_entry.id   AF-A0A0E0HPC1-F1
#
_cell.length_a   1.000
_cell.length_b   1.000
_cell.length_c   1.000
_cell.angle_alpha   90.00
_cell.angle_beta   90.00
_cell.angle_gamma   90.00
#
_symmetry.space_group_name_H-M   'P 1'
#
loop_
_entity.id
_entity.type
_entity.pdbx_description
1 polymer ?
#
loop_
_entity_poly.entity_id
_entity_poly.type
_entity_poly.pdbx_seq_one_letter_code
_entity_poly.pdbx_strand_id
1 'polypeptide(L)'
;MASHVFMIRQETAPAQWWFLSLAFVGAAYAATVTLRFVAYLALCRCHRPKDDLRRRYGEWAVVTGPTSGIGRAMALELARHGLNLVLVGRDPAILREISGTVRSLHKVKTKTMVFDLSLVWTPDGDEPLRRLREAVEGLDVGVVVNNAGVAKPGAVYLHEADVEAWVRMVRVNMSAVTEVTAVVLPGMVSRGRGAIVNIGSAGSEYIPSLPLYTMYAATKRYVAQFSRSLHAPFFVDTRLMFRFEEAAGGVSLFTVTPDAYARAAVAWIGRGGALCTPAVRHQLLRRMAAAAPDSVHDWILLRLATWNRKHIATPWWFILRAFVGAAYVGFVALRLLAYLWLCLPRMPKGDLRRRYGEWAVVTGPTSGIGRAMALELARHGLNLVLVGRDPAILRQISDTIASLSELIVVNNAGVAEPGAVYLHEADVEAWARMVRVNVSAVTEVTAAVLLGMVARGRGGAVVNIGSAASESIPSLPLYTIYSSTKRYVAQFSRSLHVEYASKGIHVQCQAPFLVDTRLMFRFEEAAGGVSLFTVTPDAYARAAVAWIGRGGALCTPGVRHQLLRRMAAAVPDSVHDWILLHLTTWNRKRQSCALRSDQMMASHFYGMFRQDDPAPAPAWWFQSLAFLGAAYVAGVTLRLLAYVAICLGGPKDLRRYGAWAVITGPTSGIGRAMALELARRGLNLVLVGRDPARLGEISGTIRSRHGRVQTKAVVFDLSLASTPDGDQPLRRLREAVAGLDVGVVVNNAGEGRPGAVYLHEADVEAWVRMARVNVSAVTEVTAAVLPGMVERGRGGAVVNLGSAASEAIPSFPLYTMYASTKRYVAQFSRSLHVEYANKGIHVQSQTPFFVETTMLAKLEEEVGLSVSPLKVSTDTYARAAVAWIGRGGPLCTPGGLLHQLMWCITAAVPESVLDWIVLRFTTWNRGR
;
A
#
# COMPACT_ATOMS: atom_id res chain seq x y z
N MET A 1 -25.62 29.32 -65.18
CA MET A 1 -25.90 28.07 -64.42
C MET A 1 -24.83 27.97 -63.34
N ALA A 2 -25.16 28.12 -62.06
CA ALA A 2 -25.61 27.04 -61.18
C ALA A 2 -24.70 25.80 -61.30
N SER A 3 -24.10 25.24 -60.26
CA SER A 3 -24.29 25.37 -58.82
C SER A 3 -23.18 24.54 -58.13
N HIS A 4 -23.19 24.56 -56.80
CA HIS A 4 -22.55 23.61 -55.89
C HIS A 4 -21.13 23.94 -55.42
N VAL A 5 -21.05 24.62 -54.27
CA VAL A 5 -20.26 24.09 -53.15
C VAL A 5 -21.08 24.25 -51.87
N PHE A 6 -21.50 23.11 -51.33
CA PHE A 6 -22.12 22.92 -50.03
C PHE A 6 -21.19 23.47 -48.91
N MET A 7 -21.66 24.52 -48.24
CA MET A 7 -21.43 24.71 -46.82
C MET A 7 -22.54 23.99 -46.05
N ILE A 8 -22.20 23.23 -45.00
CA ILE A 8 -22.95 23.07 -43.73
C ILE A 8 -21.94 22.39 -42.78
N ARG A 9 -21.37 23.13 -41.82
CA ARG A 9 -21.88 23.30 -40.44
C ARG A 9 -22.21 21.96 -39.78
N GLN A 10 -21.31 21.48 -38.92
CA GLN A 10 -21.74 20.66 -37.79
C GLN A 10 -21.90 21.56 -36.57
N GLU A 11 -23.15 21.77 -36.19
CA GLU A 11 -23.56 22.12 -34.84
C GLU A 11 -23.10 21.03 -33.88
N THR A 12 -22.52 21.45 -32.76
CA THR A 12 -22.04 20.59 -31.68
C THR A 12 -23.19 20.10 -30.81
N ALA A 13 -23.35 18.78 -30.74
CA ALA A 13 -24.01 18.09 -29.64
C ALA A 13 -23.13 18.12 -28.36
N PRO A 14 -23.71 18.05 -27.14
CA PRO A 14 -23.01 18.31 -25.89
C PRO A 14 -22.12 17.14 -25.47
N ALA A 15 -20.87 17.45 -25.10
CA ALA A 15 -19.92 16.50 -24.53
C ALA A 15 -20.51 15.76 -23.33
N GLN A 16 -20.22 14.47 -23.27
CA GLN A 16 -20.75 13.49 -22.34
C GLN A 16 -20.08 13.57 -21.01
N TRP A 17 -20.85 13.25 -20.00
CA TRP A 17 -20.47 13.62 -18.69
C TRP A 17 -19.69 12.45 -17.93
N TRP A 18 -18.75 11.66 -18.43
CA TRP A 18 -17.85 10.70 -17.64
C TRP A 18 -16.27 10.96 -17.41
N PHE A 19 -15.55 11.77 -18.22
CA PHE A 19 -14.21 12.47 -18.16
C PHE A 19 -13.77 13.58 -17.08
N LEU A 20 -14.44 14.73 -16.76
CA LEU A 20 -14.22 15.53 -15.47
C LEU A 20 -14.41 14.85 -14.08
N SER A 21 -14.98 13.67 -13.94
CA SER A 21 -15.15 13.07 -12.63
C SER A 21 -13.87 12.34 -12.24
N LEU A 22 -13.18 11.79 -13.25
CA LEU A 22 -11.96 11.01 -13.09
C LEU A 22 -10.72 11.81 -12.61
N ALA A 23 -10.33 12.89 -13.27
CA ALA A 23 -9.35 13.87 -12.78
C ALA A 23 -9.79 14.78 -11.59
N PHE A 24 -11.03 14.71 -11.05
CA PHE A 24 -11.35 15.40 -9.78
C PHE A 24 -10.87 14.50 -8.64
N VAL A 25 -11.16 13.21 -8.79
CA VAL A 25 -10.62 12.12 -7.95
C VAL A 25 -9.08 12.09 -7.99
N GLY A 26 -8.46 12.25 -9.16
CA GLY A 26 -6.99 12.27 -9.31
C GLY A 26 -6.28 13.45 -8.63
N ALA A 27 -6.86 14.66 -8.70
CA ALA A 27 -6.31 15.85 -8.04
C ALA A 27 -6.49 15.81 -6.51
N ALA A 28 -7.63 15.31 -6.03
CA ALA A 28 -7.90 15.13 -4.61
C ALA A 28 -6.91 14.15 -3.94
N TYR A 29 -6.52 13.09 -4.64
CA TYR A 29 -5.56 12.09 -4.15
C TYR A 29 -4.12 12.63 -4.06
N ALA A 30 -3.65 13.36 -5.08
CA ALA A 30 -2.29 13.92 -5.07
C ALA A 30 -2.11 15.04 -4.01
N ALA A 31 -3.15 15.86 -3.79
CA ALA A 31 -3.14 16.90 -2.75
C ALA A 31 -3.10 16.29 -1.34
N THR A 32 -3.83 15.21 -1.08
CA THR A 32 -3.85 14.56 0.24
C THR A 32 -2.51 13.93 0.60
N VAL A 33 -1.79 13.31 -0.35
CA VAL A 33 -0.47 12.72 -0.11
C VAL A 33 0.59 13.80 0.21
N THR A 34 0.59 14.90 -0.54
CA THR A 34 1.54 16.01 -0.37
C THR A 34 1.28 16.81 0.89
N LEU A 35 0.02 17.14 1.19
CA LEU A 35 -0.35 17.84 2.43
C LEU A 35 0.00 17.01 3.67
N ARG A 36 -0.17 15.68 3.64
CA ARG A 36 0.24 14.78 4.74
C ARG A 36 1.76 14.78 4.96
N PHE A 37 2.56 14.83 3.89
CA PHE A 37 4.01 14.85 3.99
C PHE A 37 4.56 16.21 4.46
N VAL A 38 3.99 17.31 3.99
CA VAL A 38 4.35 18.66 4.42
C VAL A 38 3.88 18.91 5.86
N ALA A 39 2.66 18.50 6.22
CA ALA A 39 2.19 18.54 7.61
C ALA A 39 3.08 17.70 8.54
N TYR A 40 3.59 16.56 8.06
CA TYR A 40 4.55 15.74 8.80
C TYR A 40 5.90 16.46 9.00
N LEU A 41 6.48 17.07 7.95
CA LEU A 41 7.72 17.83 8.07
C LEU A 41 7.55 19.07 8.96
N ALA A 42 6.38 19.72 8.92
CA ALA A 42 6.01 20.79 9.83
C ALA A 42 5.87 20.27 11.28
N LEU A 43 5.22 19.12 11.51
CA LEU A 43 5.14 18.48 12.84
C LEU A 43 6.51 18.06 13.39
N CYS A 44 7.47 17.69 12.52
CA CYS A 44 8.83 17.34 12.90
C CYS A 44 9.76 18.54 13.11
N ARG A 45 9.54 19.67 12.41
CA ARG A 45 10.41 20.87 12.47
C ARG A 45 9.87 22.01 13.33
N CYS A 46 8.57 22.12 13.54
CA CYS A 46 8.01 23.10 14.46
C CYS A 46 8.36 22.69 15.89
N HIS A 47 9.37 23.36 16.46
CA HIS A 47 9.50 23.55 17.91
C HIS A 47 8.23 24.25 18.41
N ARG A 48 7.16 23.48 18.64
CA ARG A 48 6.10 23.81 19.59
C ARG A 48 6.53 23.27 20.96
N PRO A 49 6.06 23.87 22.07
CA PRO A 49 6.65 23.68 23.39
C PRO A 49 6.86 22.20 23.70
N LYS A 50 7.93 21.87 24.43
CA LYS A 50 8.06 20.56 25.05
C LYS A 50 6.80 20.36 25.90
N ASP A 51 5.81 19.65 25.38
CA ASP A 51 4.63 19.31 26.16
C ASP A 51 5.15 18.52 27.36
N ASP A 52 4.98 19.09 28.54
CA ASP A 52 5.30 18.43 29.79
C ASP A 52 4.37 17.21 29.91
N LEU A 53 4.91 16.03 29.59
CA LEU A 53 4.17 14.76 29.60
C LEU A 53 3.55 14.50 30.97
N ARG A 54 4.22 14.92 32.04
CA ARG A 54 3.73 14.80 33.41
C ARG A 54 2.50 15.68 33.62
N ARG A 55 2.50 16.94 33.16
CA ARG A 55 1.30 17.80 33.21
C ARG A 55 0.18 17.32 32.31
N ARG A 56 0.51 16.82 31.12
CA ARG A 56 -0.48 16.46 30.08
C ARG A 56 -1.19 15.15 30.37
N TYR A 57 -0.46 14.14 30.84
CA TYR A 57 -0.99 12.79 30.96
C TYR A 57 -1.06 12.30 32.42
N GLY A 58 -0.09 12.66 33.25
CA GLY A 58 -0.03 12.29 34.66
C GLY A 58 1.38 12.01 35.15
N GLU A 59 1.56 11.97 36.46
CA GLU A 59 2.88 11.90 37.09
C GLU A 59 3.60 10.55 36.98
N TRP A 60 2.87 9.47 36.72
CA TRP A 60 3.42 8.12 36.70
C TRP A 60 3.36 7.48 35.31
N ALA A 61 4.36 6.65 35.01
CA ALA A 61 4.39 5.78 33.84
C ALA A 61 4.59 4.31 34.24
N VAL A 62 3.88 3.40 33.59
CA VAL A 62 4.11 1.95 33.71
C VAL A 62 4.96 1.48 32.53
N VAL A 63 6.06 0.77 32.75
CA VAL A 63 6.91 0.24 31.68
C VAL A 63 7.10 -1.27 31.86
N THR A 64 6.68 -2.06 30.86
CA THR A 64 6.86 -3.51 30.85
C THR A 64 8.15 -3.92 30.14
N GLY A 65 8.87 -4.89 30.71
CA GLY A 65 10.17 -5.33 30.21
C GLY A 65 11.25 -4.23 30.21
N PRO A 66 11.45 -3.48 31.31
CA PRO A 66 12.40 -2.37 31.35
C PRO A 66 13.86 -2.81 31.51
N THR A 67 14.14 -4.11 31.58
CA THR A 67 15.46 -4.65 31.98
C THR A 67 16.55 -4.46 30.91
N SER A 68 16.20 -4.38 29.63
CA SER A 68 17.17 -4.20 28.54
C SER A 68 16.57 -3.55 27.30
N GLY A 69 17.41 -3.22 26.33
CA GLY A 69 17.00 -2.74 25.01
C GLY A 69 16.06 -1.52 25.04
N ILE A 70 14.97 -1.60 24.27
CA ILE A 70 13.99 -0.51 24.13
C ILE A 70 13.31 -0.20 25.46
N GLY A 71 12.94 -1.21 26.24
CA GLY A 71 12.26 -0.99 27.52
C GLY A 71 13.11 -0.19 28.49
N ARG A 72 14.40 -0.54 28.59
CA ARG A 72 15.37 0.23 29.39
C ARG A 72 15.51 1.66 28.90
N ALA A 73 15.66 1.85 27.60
CA ALA A 73 15.78 3.18 26.99
C ALA A 73 14.52 4.04 27.17
N MET A 74 13.32 3.44 27.05
CA MET A 74 12.04 4.11 27.29
C MET A 74 11.89 4.51 28.76
N ALA A 75 12.28 3.66 29.70
CA ALA A 75 12.25 3.98 31.14
C ALA A 75 13.14 5.19 31.45
N LEU A 76 14.39 5.20 30.96
CA LEU A 76 15.31 6.32 31.14
C LEU A 76 14.79 7.60 30.49
N GLU A 77 14.30 7.53 29.25
CA GLU A 77 13.78 8.71 28.55
C GLU A 77 12.53 9.27 29.24
N LEU A 78 11.57 8.45 29.69
CA LEU A 78 10.40 8.93 30.44
C LEU A 78 10.79 9.58 31.76
N ALA A 79 11.75 9.01 32.49
CA ALA A 79 12.29 9.61 33.70
C ALA A 79 12.98 10.95 33.43
N ARG A 80 13.68 11.08 32.28
CA ARG A 80 14.28 12.34 31.83
C ARG A 80 13.24 13.44 31.59
N HIS A 81 12.00 13.08 31.28
CA HIS A 81 10.84 13.99 31.20
C HIS A 81 10.09 14.14 32.54
N GLY A 82 10.63 13.63 33.65
CA GLY A 82 10.13 13.85 35.00
C GLY A 82 8.99 12.94 35.45
N LEU A 83 8.69 11.84 34.73
CA LEU A 83 7.71 10.86 35.15
C LEU A 83 8.30 9.88 36.18
N ASN A 84 7.51 9.58 37.22
CA ASN A 84 7.77 8.48 38.13
C ASN A 84 7.46 7.14 37.45
N LEU A 85 8.13 6.05 37.79
CA LEU A 85 8.01 4.79 37.05
C LEU A 85 7.49 3.62 37.89
N VAL A 86 6.55 2.86 37.35
CA VAL A 86 6.25 1.48 37.77
C VAL A 86 6.91 0.54 36.76
N LEU A 87 7.94 -0.18 37.21
CA LEU A 87 8.78 -1.03 36.39
C LEU A 87 8.35 -2.49 36.55
N VAL A 88 7.82 -3.10 35.50
CA VAL A 88 7.28 -4.46 35.53
C VAL A 88 8.22 -5.40 34.77
N GLY A 89 8.82 -6.35 35.47
CA GLY A 89 9.80 -7.28 34.91
C GLY A 89 9.93 -8.56 35.72
N ARG A 90 10.76 -9.49 35.27
CA ARG A 90 10.87 -10.83 35.86
C ARG A 90 12.05 -10.97 36.81
N ASP A 91 13.08 -10.18 36.59
CA ASP A 91 14.33 -10.25 37.35
C ASP A 91 14.34 -9.16 38.44
N PRO A 92 14.25 -9.53 39.73
CA PRO A 92 14.26 -8.57 40.83
C PRO A 92 15.60 -7.85 41.00
N ALA A 93 16.73 -8.44 40.60
CA ALA A 93 18.03 -7.80 40.69
C ALA A 93 18.16 -6.70 39.64
N ILE A 94 17.84 -7.00 38.38
CA ILE A 94 17.90 -5.99 37.30
C ILE A 94 16.88 -4.87 37.54
N LEU A 95 15.68 -5.20 38.05
CA LEU A 95 14.69 -4.19 38.43
C LEU A 95 15.22 -3.21 39.50
N ARG A 96 15.97 -3.71 40.51
CA ARG A 96 16.62 -2.86 41.51
C ARG A 96 17.71 -1.99 40.89
N GLU A 97 18.52 -2.53 39.99
CA GLU A 97 19.57 -1.80 39.28
C GLU A 97 19.02 -0.63 38.45
N ILE A 98 18.03 -0.88 37.59
CA ILE A 98 17.45 0.19 36.77
C ILE A 98 16.68 1.20 37.61
N SER A 99 16.01 0.75 38.67
CA SER A 99 15.33 1.61 39.63
C SER A 99 16.33 2.57 40.31
N GLY A 100 17.48 2.05 40.76
CA GLY A 100 18.57 2.87 41.30
C GLY A 100 19.12 3.87 40.29
N THR A 101 19.35 3.42 39.06
CA THR A 101 19.84 4.26 37.94
C THR A 101 18.87 5.40 37.61
N VAL A 102 17.58 5.11 37.52
CA VAL A 102 16.54 6.12 37.23
C VAL A 102 16.44 7.16 38.35
N ARG A 103 16.48 6.70 39.61
CA ARG A 103 16.44 7.59 40.80
C ARG A 103 17.66 8.51 40.86
N SER A 104 18.85 7.98 40.60
CA SER A 104 20.10 8.75 40.66
C SER A 104 20.21 9.79 39.56
N LEU A 105 19.82 9.45 38.32
CA LEU A 105 19.96 10.35 37.16
C LEU A 105 18.88 11.42 37.08
N HIS A 106 17.65 11.14 37.53
CA HIS A 106 16.49 11.99 37.20
C HIS A 106 15.67 12.45 38.42
N LYS A 107 16.04 12.06 39.65
CA LYS A 107 15.35 12.45 40.90
C LYS A 107 13.84 12.13 40.90
N VAL A 108 13.42 11.09 40.18
CA VAL A 108 12.02 10.59 40.14
C VAL A 108 11.82 9.40 41.07
N LYS A 109 10.57 9.11 41.45
CA LYS A 109 10.20 7.92 42.24
C LYS A 109 10.05 6.69 41.33
N THR A 110 10.32 5.52 41.89
CA THR A 110 10.10 4.24 41.18
C THR A 110 9.42 3.21 42.09
N LYS A 111 8.53 2.40 41.53
CA LYS A 111 8.03 1.14 42.09
C LYS A 111 8.47 0.00 41.18
N THR A 112 8.87 -1.13 41.75
CA THR A 112 9.26 -2.33 40.99
C THR A 112 8.25 -3.43 41.23
N MET A 113 7.79 -4.09 40.17
CA MET A 113 6.88 -5.21 40.22
C MET A 113 7.53 -6.43 39.56
N VAL A 114 7.71 -7.49 40.34
CA VAL A 114 8.18 -8.79 39.82
C VAL A 114 6.98 -9.53 39.27
N PHE A 115 6.89 -9.66 37.95
CA PHE A 115 5.81 -10.35 37.28
C PHE A 115 6.29 -10.98 35.97
N ASP A 116 6.22 -12.30 35.88
CA ASP A 116 6.30 -13.00 34.60
C ASP A 116 4.99 -12.88 33.82
N LEU A 117 5.00 -11.96 32.86
CA LEU A 117 3.90 -11.70 31.95
C LEU A 117 3.49 -12.91 31.08
N SER A 118 4.23 -14.03 31.10
CA SER A 118 3.78 -15.29 30.47
C SER A 118 2.77 -16.08 31.31
N LEU A 119 2.50 -15.64 32.54
CA LEU A 119 1.49 -16.23 33.45
C LEU A 119 0.12 -15.54 33.36
N VAL A 120 -0.04 -14.51 32.53
CA VAL A 120 -1.35 -13.88 32.33
C VAL A 120 -2.40 -14.91 31.86
N TRP A 121 -3.61 -14.82 32.40
CA TRP A 121 -4.72 -15.77 32.18
C TRP A 121 -4.41 -17.22 32.57
N THR A 122 -3.48 -17.42 33.51
CA THR A 122 -3.32 -18.66 34.26
C THR A 122 -3.54 -18.39 35.74
N PRO A 123 -3.95 -19.41 36.53
CA PRO A 123 -4.11 -19.25 37.98
C PRO A 123 -2.88 -18.63 38.67
N ASP A 124 -1.68 -19.01 38.22
CA ASP A 124 -0.43 -18.49 38.77
C ASP A 124 -0.18 -16.98 38.48
N GLY A 125 -0.90 -16.41 37.51
CA GLY A 125 -0.80 -14.99 37.16
C GLY A 125 -1.79 -14.09 37.90
N ASP A 126 -2.80 -14.64 38.55
CA ASP A 126 -3.88 -13.88 39.18
C ASP A 126 -3.34 -13.01 40.34
N GLU A 127 -2.50 -13.58 41.20
CA GLU A 127 -1.90 -12.87 42.33
C GLU A 127 -0.92 -11.77 41.88
N PRO A 128 0.06 -12.02 40.98
CA PRO A 128 0.90 -10.95 40.44
C PRO A 128 0.12 -9.83 39.73
N LEU A 129 -0.97 -10.17 39.03
CA LEU A 129 -1.82 -9.20 38.36
C LEU A 129 -2.61 -8.35 39.38
N ARG A 130 -3.12 -8.97 40.45
CA ARG A 130 -3.75 -8.28 41.59
C ARG A 130 -2.78 -7.28 42.22
N ARG A 131 -1.54 -7.71 42.49
CA ARG A 131 -0.47 -6.83 43.00
C ARG A 131 -0.13 -5.70 42.05
N LEU A 132 -0.16 -5.93 40.73
CA LEU A 132 0.03 -4.87 39.75
C LEU A 132 -1.10 -3.83 39.83
N ARG A 133 -2.37 -4.26 39.98
CA ARG A 133 -3.51 -3.36 40.19
C ARG A 133 -3.32 -2.51 41.45
N GLU A 134 -2.99 -3.13 42.59
CA GLU A 134 -2.71 -2.43 43.84
C GLU A 134 -1.53 -1.46 43.71
N ALA A 135 -0.49 -1.84 42.97
CA ALA A 135 0.70 -1.00 42.80
C ALA A 135 0.40 0.29 42.03
N VAL A 136 -0.55 0.25 41.07
CA VAL A 136 -0.98 1.42 40.29
C VAL A 136 -2.17 2.15 40.88
N GLU A 137 -2.88 1.53 41.84
CA GLU A 137 -4.01 2.13 42.52
C GLU A 137 -3.61 3.41 43.25
N GLY A 138 -4.45 4.45 43.14
CA GLY A 138 -4.18 5.77 43.69
C GLY A 138 -3.05 6.56 42.98
N LEU A 139 -2.33 5.97 42.03
CA LEU A 139 -1.31 6.68 41.26
C LEU A 139 -1.94 7.42 40.07
N ASP A 140 -1.45 8.64 39.80
CA ASP A 140 -1.77 9.39 38.58
C ASP A 140 -0.99 8.82 37.37
N VAL A 141 -1.30 7.58 37.00
CA VAL A 141 -0.66 6.90 35.86
C VAL A 141 -1.14 7.52 34.55
N GLY A 142 -0.27 8.32 33.94
CA GLY A 142 -0.53 9.00 32.69
C GLY A 142 -0.05 8.26 31.45
N VAL A 143 1.00 7.45 31.57
CA VAL A 143 1.61 6.75 30.42
C VAL A 143 1.77 5.26 30.72
N VAL A 144 1.44 4.40 29.77
CA VAL A 144 1.84 2.99 29.82
C VAL A 144 2.65 2.64 28.59
N VAL A 145 3.78 1.96 28.76
CA VAL A 145 4.62 1.44 27.70
C VAL A 145 4.61 -0.08 27.76
N ASN A 146 3.77 -0.67 26.91
CA ASN A 146 3.72 -2.11 26.68
C ASN A 146 4.85 -2.52 25.72
N ASN A 147 6.05 -2.65 26.29
CA ASN A 147 7.26 -3.01 25.57
C ASN A 147 7.63 -4.50 25.66
N ALA A 148 7.28 -5.16 26.76
CA ALA A 148 7.61 -6.57 26.95
C ALA A 148 7.17 -7.40 25.75
N GLY A 149 8.09 -8.22 25.24
CA GLY A 149 7.85 -9.08 24.10
C GLY A 149 8.87 -10.19 24.02
N VAL A 150 8.47 -11.31 23.45
CA VAL A 150 9.34 -12.45 23.17
C VAL A 150 9.24 -12.87 21.71
N ALA A 151 10.37 -13.32 21.18
CA ALA A 151 10.48 -14.02 19.91
C ALA A 151 11.32 -15.27 20.13
N LYS A 152 11.03 -16.36 19.42
CA LYS A 152 11.88 -17.54 19.46
C LYS A 152 13.19 -17.24 18.70
N PRO A 153 14.37 -17.68 19.20
CA PRO A 153 15.59 -17.63 18.41
C PRO A 153 15.48 -18.59 17.21
N GLY A 154 15.84 -18.08 16.03
CA GLY A 154 15.90 -18.86 14.79
C GLY A 154 14.58 -18.97 14.02
N ALA A 155 14.71 -19.22 12.73
CA ALA A 155 13.58 -19.42 11.82
C ALA A 155 13.11 -20.88 11.90
N VAL A 156 11.83 -21.13 12.21
CA VAL A 156 11.28 -22.49 12.37
C VAL A 156 9.92 -22.64 11.68
N TYR A 157 9.64 -23.82 11.12
CA TYR A 157 8.29 -24.12 10.65
C TYR A 157 7.36 -24.32 11.84
N LEU A 158 6.07 -24.03 11.66
CA LEU A 158 5.08 -24.22 12.73
C LEU A 158 5.04 -25.66 13.29
N HIS A 159 5.11 -26.70 12.45
CA HIS A 159 5.09 -28.10 12.90
C HIS A 159 6.37 -28.54 13.62
N GLU A 160 7.45 -27.77 13.54
CA GLU A 160 8.71 -28.00 14.25
C GLU A 160 8.86 -27.09 15.49
N ALA A 161 7.90 -26.18 15.70
CA ALA A 161 7.96 -25.22 16.78
C ALA A 161 7.45 -25.84 18.09
N ASP A 162 8.31 -25.79 19.11
CA ASP A 162 7.92 -26.04 20.50
C ASP A 162 6.63 -25.29 20.88
N VAL A 163 5.63 -26.07 21.32
CA VAL A 163 4.29 -25.59 21.67
C VAL A 163 4.32 -24.57 22.79
N GLU A 164 5.13 -24.83 23.81
CA GLU A 164 5.24 -23.96 24.97
C GLU A 164 5.82 -22.60 24.58
N ALA A 165 6.83 -22.58 23.72
CA ALA A 165 7.45 -21.34 23.23
C ALA A 165 6.45 -20.42 22.50
N TRP A 166 5.55 -20.96 21.68
CA TRP A 166 4.60 -20.11 20.96
C TRP A 166 3.35 -19.75 21.77
N VAL A 167 2.90 -20.62 22.68
CA VAL A 167 1.92 -20.25 23.72
C VAL A 167 2.45 -19.09 24.55
N ARG A 168 3.72 -19.15 24.96
CA ARG A 168 4.41 -18.07 25.66
C ARG A 168 4.47 -16.78 24.82
N MET A 169 4.71 -16.86 23.51
CA MET A 169 4.65 -15.68 22.63
C MET A 169 3.26 -15.06 22.60
N VAL A 170 2.18 -15.85 22.48
CA VAL A 170 0.81 -15.35 22.52
C VAL A 170 0.53 -14.64 23.85
N ARG A 171 0.91 -15.26 24.98
CA ARG A 171 0.69 -14.66 26.30
C ARG A 171 1.45 -13.36 26.49
N VAL A 172 2.76 -13.32 26.22
CA VAL A 172 3.57 -12.11 26.45
C VAL A 172 3.28 -11.02 25.42
N ASN A 173 3.16 -11.35 24.13
CA ASN A 173 3.02 -10.33 23.09
C ASN A 173 1.59 -9.83 22.92
N MET A 174 0.56 -10.58 23.34
CA MET A 174 -0.86 -10.22 23.15
C MET A 174 -1.62 -10.11 24.46
N SER A 175 -1.66 -11.18 25.24
CA SER A 175 -2.46 -11.24 26.47
C SER A 175 -1.96 -10.22 27.49
N ALA A 176 -0.66 -10.14 27.72
CA ALA A 176 -0.06 -9.20 28.66
C ALA A 176 -0.24 -7.74 28.24
N VAL A 177 -0.16 -7.44 26.94
CA VAL A 177 -0.46 -6.10 26.41
C VAL A 177 -1.90 -5.72 26.72
N THR A 178 -2.83 -6.67 26.57
CA THR A 178 -4.25 -6.47 26.86
C THR A 178 -4.48 -6.26 28.36
N GLU A 179 -3.91 -7.13 29.21
CA GLU A 179 -4.04 -7.07 30.68
C GLU A 179 -3.45 -5.81 31.29
N VAL A 180 -2.19 -5.49 30.97
CA VAL A 180 -1.52 -4.33 31.55
C VAL A 180 -2.24 -3.04 31.13
N THR A 181 -2.77 -3.00 29.90
CA THR A 181 -3.64 -1.90 29.45
C THR A 181 -4.91 -1.83 30.29
N ALA A 182 -5.60 -2.95 30.52
CA ALA A 182 -6.83 -2.99 31.29
C ALA A 182 -6.67 -2.65 32.77
N VAL A 183 -5.47 -2.86 33.33
CA VAL A 183 -5.12 -2.44 34.69
C VAL A 183 -5.08 -0.91 34.82
N VAL A 184 -4.53 -0.20 33.83
CA VAL A 184 -4.33 1.26 33.91
C VAL A 184 -5.46 2.07 33.28
N LEU A 185 -6.17 1.50 32.31
CA LEU A 185 -7.14 2.20 31.49
C LEU A 185 -8.33 2.78 32.28
N PRO A 186 -8.94 2.10 33.27
CA PRO A 186 -10.03 2.67 34.05
C PRO A 186 -9.65 3.99 34.74
N GLY A 187 -8.44 4.07 35.30
CA GLY A 187 -7.91 5.30 35.89
C GLY A 187 -7.67 6.40 34.87
N MET A 188 -7.15 6.07 33.68
CA MET A 188 -6.97 7.05 32.61
C MET A 188 -8.31 7.62 32.13
N VAL A 189 -9.32 6.76 32.00
CA VAL A 189 -10.67 7.15 31.57
C VAL A 189 -11.34 8.03 32.62
N SER A 190 -11.28 7.68 33.91
CA SER A 190 -11.90 8.48 34.97
C SER A 190 -11.30 9.89 35.08
N ARG A 191 -10.00 10.03 34.78
CA ARG A 191 -9.30 11.32 34.73
C ARG A 191 -9.46 12.07 33.40
N GLY A 192 -9.99 11.42 32.36
CA GLY A 192 -10.07 11.97 31.01
C GLY A 192 -8.72 12.23 30.34
N ARG A 193 -7.62 11.62 30.84
CA ARG A 193 -6.27 11.76 30.29
C ARG A 193 -5.46 10.48 30.43
N GLY A 194 -4.71 10.14 29.39
CA GLY A 194 -3.75 9.04 29.39
C GLY A 194 -3.13 8.77 28.02
N ALA A 195 -2.02 8.06 28.00
CA ALA A 195 -1.35 7.60 26.78
C ALA A 195 -0.95 6.11 26.90
N ILE A 196 -1.32 5.32 25.90
CA ILE A 196 -0.97 3.89 25.81
C ILE A 196 0.01 3.70 24.66
N VAL A 197 1.24 3.33 24.97
CA VAL A 197 2.30 3.09 23.99
C VAL A 197 2.57 1.60 23.89
N ASN A 198 2.13 0.99 22.79
CA ASN A 198 2.39 -0.42 22.48
C ASN A 198 3.60 -0.53 21.54
N ILE A 199 4.54 -1.43 21.82
CA ILE A 199 5.69 -1.66 20.93
C ILE A 199 5.37 -2.78 19.92
N GLY A 200 5.15 -2.36 18.66
CA GLY A 200 4.86 -3.21 17.51
C GLY A 200 6.10 -3.63 16.72
N SER A 201 5.87 -4.29 15.57
CA SER A 201 6.94 -4.69 14.65
C SER A 201 6.67 -4.21 13.23
N ALA A 202 7.64 -3.49 12.64
CA ALA A 202 7.50 -3.00 11.26
C ALA A 202 7.38 -4.16 10.27
N GLY A 203 8.10 -5.25 10.54
CA GLY A 203 8.10 -6.46 9.74
C GLY A 203 6.82 -7.28 9.81
N SER A 204 5.86 -6.90 10.67
CA SER A 204 4.53 -7.53 10.71
C SER A 204 3.42 -6.60 10.22
N GLU A 205 3.67 -5.30 10.20
CA GLU A 205 2.68 -4.31 9.74
C GLU A 205 2.79 -4.00 8.26
N TYR A 206 4.02 -3.81 7.78
CA TYR A 206 4.31 -3.30 6.44
C TYR A 206 4.77 -4.39 5.47
N ILE A 207 4.95 -5.61 5.98
CA ILE A 207 5.29 -6.78 5.19
C ILE A 207 4.07 -7.72 5.20
N PRO A 208 3.63 -8.22 4.04
CA PRO A 208 2.41 -9.03 3.91
C PRO A 208 2.46 -10.37 4.66
N SER A 209 3.63 -11.01 4.73
CA SER A 209 3.87 -12.24 5.49
C SER A 209 5.29 -12.26 6.06
N LEU A 210 5.52 -13.02 7.13
CA LEU A 210 6.86 -13.20 7.71
C LEU A 210 7.11 -14.70 7.97
N PRO A 211 7.45 -15.45 6.91
CA PRO A 211 7.60 -16.90 6.99
C PRO A 211 8.71 -17.28 7.97
N LEU A 212 8.52 -18.42 8.64
CA LEU A 212 9.33 -18.99 9.72
C LEU A 212 9.37 -18.18 11.03
N TYR A 213 8.72 -17.01 11.04
CA TYR A 213 8.41 -16.19 12.22
C TYR A 213 6.89 -15.97 12.37
N THR A 214 6.10 -16.90 11.83
CA THR A 214 4.63 -16.84 11.77
C THR A 214 3.99 -16.39 13.08
N MET A 215 4.35 -17.05 14.18
CA MET A 215 3.76 -16.78 15.50
C MET A 215 4.09 -15.38 15.99
N TYR A 216 5.34 -14.94 15.87
CA TYR A 216 5.74 -13.58 16.23
C TYR A 216 4.97 -12.56 15.39
N ALA A 217 4.92 -12.73 14.06
CA ALA A 217 4.25 -11.78 13.18
C ALA A 217 2.74 -11.69 13.43
N ALA A 218 2.09 -12.83 13.67
CA ALA A 218 0.67 -12.85 14.01
C ALA A 218 0.39 -12.14 15.33
N THR A 219 1.22 -12.35 16.37
CA THR A 219 1.08 -11.64 17.65
C THR A 219 1.30 -10.13 17.50
N LYS A 220 2.25 -9.68 16.69
CA LYS A 220 2.49 -8.25 16.47
C LYS A 220 1.40 -7.58 15.60
N ARG A 221 0.76 -8.33 14.69
CA ARG A 221 -0.42 -7.85 13.94
C ARG A 221 -1.65 -7.67 14.84
N TYR A 222 -1.82 -8.55 15.83
CA TYR A 222 -2.83 -8.36 16.88
C TYR A 222 -2.61 -7.04 17.61
N VAL A 223 -1.39 -6.78 18.11
CA VAL A 223 -1.07 -5.55 18.86
C VAL A 223 -1.32 -4.30 18.01
N ALA A 224 -1.08 -4.39 16.70
CA ALA A 224 -1.35 -3.29 15.79
C ALA A 224 -2.84 -2.97 15.65
N GLN A 225 -3.68 -4.01 15.50
CA GLN A 225 -5.11 -3.81 15.46
C GLN A 225 -5.67 -3.35 16.82
N PHE A 226 -5.16 -3.91 17.91
CA PHE A 226 -5.53 -3.54 19.27
C PHE A 226 -5.31 -2.04 19.49
N SER A 227 -4.16 -1.54 19.05
CA SER A 227 -3.79 -0.13 19.15
C SER A 227 -4.68 0.78 18.29
N ARG A 228 -5.01 0.36 17.05
CA ARG A 228 -5.91 1.11 16.15
C ARG A 228 -7.32 1.21 16.70
N SER A 229 -7.92 0.08 17.08
CA SER A 229 -9.30 0.04 17.60
C SER A 229 -9.45 0.74 18.95
N LEU A 230 -8.39 0.80 19.77
CA LEU A 230 -8.39 1.53 21.05
C LEU A 230 -8.20 3.05 20.88
N HIS A 231 -7.54 3.51 19.81
CA HIS A 231 -7.31 4.93 19.54
C HIS A 231 -8.59 5.69 19.13
N ALA A 232 -9.56 5.00 18.53
CA ALA A 232 -10.78 5.63 17.99
C ALA A 232 -11.72 6.27 19.05
N PRO A 233 -11.96 5.69 20.23
CA PRO A 233 -12.68 6.39 21.30
C PRO A 233 -11.79 7.44 21.99
N PHE A 234 -12.12 8.72 21.79
CA PHE A 234 -11.30 9.95 21.97
C PHE A 234 -10.74 10.32 23.36
N PHE A 235 -10.42 9.38 24.26
CA PHE A 235 -9.98 9.75 25.63
C PHE A 235 -8.54 9.34 25.97
N VAL A 236 -7.94 8.39 25.23
CA VAL A 236 -6.59 7.87 25.52
C VAL A 236 -5.74 7.81 24.26
N ASP A 237 -4.59 8.50 24.29
CA ASP A 237 -3.66 8.55 23.17
C ASP A 237 -2.93 7.21 23.02
N THR A 238 -3.52 6.30 22.25
CA THR A 238 -2.95 4.99 21.97
C THR A 238 -2.04 5.03 20.75
N ARG A 239 -0.82 4.50 20.87
CA ARG A 239 0.24 4.54 19.87
C ARG A 239 0.94 3.20 19.75
N LEU A 240 1.01 2.69 18.52
CA LEU A 240 1.92 1.61 18.20
C LEU A 240 3.23 2.16 17.64
N MET A 241 4.36 1.70 18.15
CA MET A 241 5.69 2.12 17.66
C MET A 241 6.47 0.94 17.09
N PHE A 242 7.10 1.12 15.92
CA PHE A 242 7.74 0.04 15.16
C PHE A 242 9.27 0.04 15.15
N ARG A 243 9.89 -1.13 15.35
CA ARG A 243 11.31 -1.41 15.11
C ARG A 243 11.54 -2.49 14.04
N PHE A 244 12.70 -2.45 13.38
CA PHE A 244 13.33 -3.57 12.66
C PHE A 244 14.44 -4.16 13.54
N GLU A 245 14.36 -5.45 13.89
CA GLU A 245 15.45 -6.16 14.58
C GLU A 245 16.34 -6.86 13.57
N GLU A 246 17.67 -6.68 13.68
CA GLU A 246 18.66 -7.49 12.97
C GLU A 246 19.16 -8.59 13.92
N ALA A 247 19.24 -9.82 13.40
CA ALA A 247 19.59 -11.02 14.16
C ALA A 247 21.10 -11.18 14.45
N ALA A 248 21.96 -10.23 14.10
CA ALA A 248 23.39 -10.35 14.34
C ALA A 248 24.09 -8.98 14.34
N GLY A 249 24.25 -8.36 15.51
CA GLY A 249 25.37 -7.48 15.94
C GLY A 249 25.93 -6.37 15.04
N GLY A 250 25.45 -6.14 13.83
CA GLY A 250 25.98 -5.18 12.87
C GLY A 250 25.24 -3.85 12.90
N VAL A 251 25.99 -2.76 12.79
CA VAL A 251 25.42 -1.43 12.60
C VAL A 251 25.12 -1.24 11.11
N SER A 252 23.83 -1.14 10.75
CA SER A 252 23.36 -0.84 9.37
C SER A 252 22.82 0.58 9.26
N LEU A 253 22.72 1.10 8.02
CA LEU A 253 22.19 2.44 7.71
C LEU A 253 20.77 2.67 8.28
N PHE A 254 19.99 1.59 8.43
CA PHE A 254 18.60 1.65 8.88
C PHE A 254 18.42 1.24 10.34
N THR A 255 19.46 0.72 11.00
CA THR A 255 19.43 0.33 12.40
C THR A 255 19.41 1.59 13.28
N VAL A 256 18.49 1.61 14.25
CA VAL A 256 18.33 2.69 15.22
C VAL A 256 18.64 2.13 16.60
N THR A 257 19.52 2.80 17.35
CA THR A 257 19.84 2.39 18.72
C THR A 257 18.61 2.50 19.62
N PRO A 258 18.48 1.67 20.66
CA PRO A 258 17.37 1.77 21.61
C PRO A 258 17.15 3.18 22.15
N ASP A 259 18.22 3.92 22.46
CA ASP A 259 18.12 5.30 22.99
C ASP A 259 17.62 6.29 21.95
N ALA A 260 18.11 6.20 20.70
CA ALA A 260 17.63 7.07 19.61
C ALA A 260 16.17 6.78 19.28
N TYR A 261 15.78 5.51 19.34
CA TYR A 261 14.40 5.09 19.18
C TYR A 261 13.51 5.60 20.32
N ALA A 262 13.93 5.46 21.58
CA ALA A 262 13.19 5.91 22.75
C ALA A 262 12.99 7.44 22.74
N ARG A 263 14.03 8.22 22.41
CA ARG A 263 13.91 9.68 22.24
C ARG A 263 12.87 10.06 21.19
N ALA A 264 12.91 9.41 20.03
CA ALA A 264 11.93 9.66 18.98
C ALA A 264 10.52 9.22 19.42
N ALA A 265 10.39 8.03 20.00
CA ALA A 265 9.15 7.47 20.52
C ALA A 265 8.46 8.40 21.52
N VAL A 266 9.18 8.84 22.56
CA VAL A 266 8.65 9.73 23.60
C VAL A 266 8.28 11.09 23.01
N ALA A 267 9.07 11.64 22.09
CA ALA A 267 8.76 12.90 21.41
C ALA A 267 7.48 12.83 20.55
N TRP A 268 7.09 11.63 20.12
CA TRP A 268 5.85 11.43 19.39
C TRP A 268 4.64 11.28 20.32
N ILE A 269 4.77 10.99 21.62
CA ILE A 269 3.61 10.88 22.53
C ILE A 269 2.78 12.17 22.47
N GLY A 270 1.48 12.05 22.21
CA GLY A 270 0.55 13.16 22.00
C GLY A 270 0.46 13.76 20.60
N ARG A 271 1.13 13.19 19.58
CA ARG A 271 1.22 13.71 18.20
C ARG A 271 0.86 12.70 17.10
N GLY A 272 -0.04 13.00 16.17
CA GLY A 272 -0.38 12.08 15.05
C GLY A 272 -1.27 10.89 15.48
N GLY A 273 -1.57 9.97 14.54
CA GLY A 273 -2.56 8.90 14.72
C GLY A 273 -2.07 7.62 15.41
N ALA A 274 -2.94 6.61 15.50
CA ALA A 274 -2.74 5.36 16.24
C ALA A 274 -1.45 4.57 15.91
N LEU A 275 -0.94 4.71 14.68
CA LEU A 275 0.30 4.09 14.24
C LEU A 275 1.40 5.13 14.05
N CYS A 276 2.51 4.93 14.74
CA CYS A 276 3.67 5.80 14.64
C CYS A 276 4.91 5.00 14.26
N THR A 277 5.64 5.47 13.25
CA THR A 277 7.01 5.00 12.98
C THR A 277 7.95 6.14 13.38
N PRO A 278 8.39 6.21 14.65
CA PRO A 278 8.95 7.44 15.20
C PRO A 278 10.32 7.80 14.61
N ALA A 279 11.09 6.82 14.13
CA ALA A 279 12.39 7.03 13.53
C ALA A 279 12.31 7.27 12.01
N VAL A 280 12.96 8.34 11.53
CA VAL A 280 13.03 8.70 10.09
C VAL A 280 13.57 7.55 9.24
N ARG A 281 14.60 6.85 9.74
CA ARG A 281 15.18 5.67 9.07
C ARG A 281 14.17 4.54 8.89
N HIS A 282 13.36 4.24 9.91
CA HIS A 282 12.30 3.24 9.82
C HIS A 282 11.15 3.69 8.91
N GLN A 283 10.88 4.99 8.77
CA GLN A 283 9.87 5.49 7.83
C GLN A 283 10.30 5.36 6.37
N LEU A 284 11.57 5.61 6.08
CA LEU A 284 12.13 5.36 4.76
C LEU A 284 11.99 3.88 4.41
N LEU A 285 12.36 3.00 5.35
CA LEU A 285 12.21 1.55 5.18
C LEU A 285 10.75 1.11 5.04
N ARG A 286 9.80 1.73 5.78
CA ARG A 286 8.36 1.53 5.58
C ARG A 286 7.93 1.87 4.14
N ARG A 287 8.37 3.01 3.62
CA ARG A 287 8.01 3.44 2.25
C ARG A 287 8.63 2.53 1.19
N MET A 288 9.85 2.05 1.43
CA MET A 288 10.50 1.06 0.57
C MET A 288 9.76 -0.29 0.61
N ALA A 289 9.33 -0.74 1.80
CA ALA A 289 8.53 -1.96 1.94
C ALA A 289 7.17 -1.82 1.24
N ALA A 290 6.51 -0.66 1.33
CA ALA A 290 5.24 -0.41 0.66
C ALA A 290 5.33 -0.36 -0.88
N ALA A 291 6.53 -0.27 -1.46
CA ALA A 291 6.72 -0.16 -2.92
C ALA A 291 6.75 -1.53 -3.63
N ALA A 292 7.07 -2.62 -2.94
CA ALA A 292 7.13 -3.97 -3.55
C ALA A 292 5.77 -4.71 -3.46
N PRO A 293 5.39 -5.56 -4.43
CA PRO A 293 4.12 -6.28 -4.45
C PRO A 293 4.24 -7.45 -3.48
N ASP A 294 3.13 -7.85 -2.87
CA ASP A 294 3.17 -8.78 -1.74
C ASP A 294 3.94 -10.08 -2.00
N SER A 295 3.82 -10.59 -3.21
CA SER A 295 4.47 -11.82 -3.66
C SER A 295 5.99 -11.74 -3.79
N VAL A 296 6.55 -10.55 -4.09
CA VAL A 296 7.99 -10.34 -4.13
C VAL A 296 8.53 -10.33 -2.70
N HIS A 297 7.80 -9.72 -1.75
CA HIS A 297 8.12 -9.81 -0.32
C HIS A 297 8.12 -11.26 0.16
N ASP A 298 7.06 -12.00 -0.13
CA ASP A 298 6.89 -13.39 0.31
C ASP A 298 8.04 -14.29 -0.19
N TRP A 299 8.43 -14.15 -1.47
CA TRP A 299 9.52 -14.93 -2.07
C TRP A 299 10.89 -14.60 -1.47
N ILE A 300 11.21 -13.30 -1.33
CA ILE A 300 12.48 -12.84 -0.77
C ILE A 300 12.62 -13.30 0.69
N LEU A 301 11.58 -13.12 1.49
CA LEU A 301 11.65 -13.39 2.93
C LEU A 301 11.73 -14.88 3.23
N LEU A 302 11.05 -15.74 2.47
CA LEU A 302 11.18 -17.19 2.63
C LEU A 302 12.62 -17.66 2.33
N ARG A 303 13.26 -17.13 1.28
CA ARG A 303 14.67 -17.43 0.95
C ARG A 303 15.63 -16.95 2.02
N LEU A 304 15.45 -15.73 2.53
CA LEU A 304 16.28 -15.18 3.61
C LEU A 304 16.12 -15.96 4.92
N ALA A 305 14.88 -16.32 5.28
CA ALA A 305 14.60 -17.05 6.50
C ALA A 305 15.15 -18.50 6.46
N THR A 306 15.05 -19.17 5.31
CA THR A 306 15.64 -20.52 5.10
C THR A 306 17.16 -20.49 4.99
N TRP A 307 17.75 -19.40 4.49
CA TRP A 307 19.20 -19.19 4.48
C TRP A 307 19.76 -18.99 5.90
N ASN A 308 19.10 -18.15 6.72
CA ASN A 308 19.48 -17.90 8.11
C ASN A 308 19.41 -19.16 9.00
N ARG A 309 18.68 -20.21 8.60
CA ARG A 309 18.75 -21.53 9.25
C ARG A 309 20.11 -22.21 9.13
N LYS A 310 20.90 -21.90 8.08
CA LYS A 310 22.16 -22.59 7.76
C LYS A 310 23.41 -21.81 8.17
N HIS A 311 23.34 -20.48 8.36
CA HIS A 311 24.50 -19.62 8.66
C HIS A 311 24.17 -18.54 9.73
N ILE A 312 25.09 -18.29 10.68
CA ILE A 312 24.87 -17.51 11.92
C ILE A 312 24.98 -15.97 11.74
N ALA A 313 25.37 -15.44 10.58
CA ALA A 313 25.44 -13.99 10.36
C ALA A 313 24.94 -13.57 8.98
N THR A 314 24.08 -12.54 8.92
CA THR A 314 23.53 -12.00 7.68
C THR A 314 24.29 -10.73 7.25
N PRO A 315 24.87 -10.65 6.05
CA PRO A 315 25.39 -9.41 5.51
C PRO A 315 24.31 -8.58 4.78
N TRP A 316 24.29 -7.27 5.00
CA TRP A 316 23.30 -6.33 4.43
C TRP A 316 23.27 -6.27 2.89
N TRP A 317 24.35 -6.66 2.22
CA TRP A 317 24.40 -6.72 0.75
C TRP A 317 23.64 -7.91 0.15
N PHE A 318 23.20 -8.89 0.96
CA PHE A 318 22.29 -9.95 0.50
C PHE A 318 20.84 -9.47 0.38
N ILE A 319 20.43 -8.53 1.23
CA ILE A 319 19.18 -7.77 1.06
C ILE A 319 19.30 -6.93 -0.22
N LEU A 320 20.46 -6.30 -0.45
CA LEU A 320 20.72 -5.53 -1.67
C LEU A 320 20.74 -6.39 -2.95
N ARG A 321 21.31 -7.61 -2.91
CA ARG A 321 21.26 -8.57 -4.04
C ARG A 321 19.87 -9.20 -4.23
N ALA A 322 19.07 -9.36 -3.18
CA ALA A 322 17.67 -9.80 -3.29
C ALA A 322 16.76 -8.68 -3.86
N PHE A 323 17.10 -7.41 -3.60
CA PHE A 323 16.45 -6.24 -4.20
C PHE A 323 16.88 -6.00 -5.66
N VAL A 324 18.06 -6.47 -6.07
CA VAL A 324 18.62 -6.29 -7.42
C VAL A 324 18.43 -7.52 -8.33
N GLY A 325 18.23 -8.72 -7.78
CA GLY A 325 18.17 -9.97 -8.54
C GLY A 325 16.77 -10.50 -8.90
N ALA A 326 15.69 -10.03 -8.27
CA ALA A 326 14.40 -10.70 -8.41
C ALA A 326 13.22 -9.75 -8.64
N ALA A 327 12.74 -9.78 -9.87
CA ALA A 327 11.34 -10.11 -10.13
C ALA A 327 10.29 -9.02 -9.90
N TYR A 328 10.66 -7.75 -9.69
CA TYR A 328 9.67 -6.67 -9.56
C TYR A 328 8.92 -6.37 -10.89
N VAL A 329 9.59 -6.54 -12.04
CA VAL A 329 8.99 -6.30 -13.37
C VAL A 329 8.30 -7.55 -13.96
N GLY A 330 8.68 -8.76 -13.52
CA GLY A 330 8.08 -10.02 -14.00
C GLY A 330 6.80 -10.44 -13.28
N PHE A 331 6.56 -9.95 -12.07
CA PHE A 331 5.47 -10.47 -11.23
C PHE A 331 4.12 -9.79 -11.48
N VAL A 332 4.12 -8.53 -11.91
CA VAL A 332 2.89 -7.73 -12.03
C VAL A 332 2.08 -8.10 -13.28
N ALA A 333 2.75 -8.41 -14.40
CA ALA A 333 2.12 -8.93 -15.63
C ALA A 333 1.58 -10.37 -15.49
N LEU A 334 2.28 -11.25 -14.75
CA LEU A 334 1.79 -12.60 -14.41
C LEU A 334 0.59 -12.55 -13.45
N ARG A 335 0.50 -11.53 -12.59
CA ARG A 335 -0.62 -11.38 -11.67
C ARG A 335 -1.90 -10.98 -12.37
N LEU A 336 -1.89 -10.06 -13.33
CA LEU A 336 -3.13 -9.73 -14.04
C LEU A 336 -3.52 -10.75 -15.13
N LEU A 337 -2.57 -11.47 -15.75
CA LEU A 337 -2.92 -12.62 -16.62
C LEU A 337 -3.45 -13.79 -15.80
N ALA A 338 -2.91 -14.06 -14.61
CA ALA A 338 -3.52 -14.99 -13.66
C ALA A 338 -4.87 -14.45 -13.16
N TYR A 339 -5.02 -13.13 -12.97
CA TYR A 339 -6.27 -12.53 -12.50
C TYR A 339 -7.35 -12.56 -13.57
N LEU A 340 -7.04 -12.31 -14.84
CA LEU A 340 -7.96 -12.42 -15.98
C LEU A 340 -8.25 -13.88 -16.34
N TRP A 341 -7.30 -14.79 -16.16
CA TRP A 341 -7.51 -16.25 -16.28
C TRP A 341 -8.37 -16.81 -15.13
N LEU A 342 -8.26 -16.26 -13.91
CA LEU A 342 -9.09 -16.60 -12.75
C LEU A 342 -10.45 -15.89 -12.73
N CYS A 343 -10.61 -14.79 -13.48
CA CYS A 343 -11.88 -14.07 -13.64
C CYS A 343 -12.70 -14.57 -14.84
N LEU A 344 -12.14 -15.45 -15.69
CA LEU A 344 -12.92 -16.25 -16.62
C LEU A 344 -13.52 -17.45 -15.86
N PRO A 345 -14.84 -17.69 -15.95
CA PRO A 345 -15.44 -18.94 -15.49
C PRO A 345 -14.98 -20.09 -16.41
N ARG A 346 -13.75 -20.55 -16.21
CA ARG A 346 -13.39 -21.94 -16.47
C ARG A 346 -13.11 -22.56 -15.12
N MET A 347 -14.17 -22.98 -14.44
CA MET A 347 -14.04 -23.87 -13.29
C MET A 347 -14.14 -25.31 -13.78
N PRO A 348 -13.05 -26.05 -14.00
CA PRO A 348 -13.13 -27.48 -13.86
C PRO A 348 -13.52 -27.77 -12.40
N LYS A 349 -14.54 -28.60 -12.22
CA LYS A 349 -14.89 -29.23 -10.95
C LYS A 349 -13.80 -30.27 -10.63
N GLY A 350 -12.65 -29.82 -10.15
CA GLY A 350 -11.68 -30.73 -9.57
C GLY A 350 -12.28 -31.32 -8.29
N ASP A 351 -12.32 -32.64 -8.20
CA ASP A 351 -12.81 -33.35 -7.03
C ASP A 351 -11.93 -33.00 -5.80
N LEU A 352 -12.53 -32.39 -4.77
CA LEU A 352 -11.84 -32.02 -3.53
C LEU A 352 -11.26 -33.25 -2.84
N ARG A 353 -11.97 -34.39 -2.93
CA ARG A 353 -11.54 -35.67 -2.39
C ARG A 353 -10.24 -36.14 -3.05
N ARG A 354 -10.19 -36.10 -4.39
CA ARG A 354 -8.98 -36.44 -5.14
C ARG A 354 -7.81 -35.50 -4.86
N ARG A 355 -8.07 -34.22 -4.55
CA ARG A 355 -7.03 -33.20 -4.40
C ARG A 355 -6.44 -33.11 -2.99
N TYR A 356 -7.28 -33.24 -1.97
CA TYR A 356 -6.91 -33.00 -0.57
C TYR A 356 -7.09 -34.23 0.33
N GLY A 357 -7.82 -35.23 -0.15
CA GLY A 357 -8.08 -36.47 0.56
C GLY A 357 -9.53 -36.63 1.00
N GLU A 358 -9.84 -37.76 1.62
CA GLU A 358 -11.23 -38.16 1.90
C GLU A 358 -11.85 -37.55 3.15
N TRP A 359 -11.07 -36.96 4.07
CA TRP A 359 -11.60 -36.44 5.32
C TRP A 359 -11.59 -34.90 5.38
N ALA A 360 -12.54 -34.34 6.12
CA ALA A 360 -12.53 -32.95 6.51
C ALA A 360 -12.83 -32.78 8.01
N VAL A 361 -12.04 -31.96 8.69
CA VAL A 361 -12.31 -31.51 10.06
C VAL A 361 -13.01 -30.17 10.02
N VAL A 362 -14.10 -30.02 10.75
CA VAL A 362 -14.78 -28.72 10.89
C VAL A 362 -14.94 -28.38 12.37
N THR A 363 -14.34 -27.27 12.80
CA THR A 363 -14.48 -26.77 14.18
C THR A 363 -15.68 -25.83 14.31
N GLY A 364 -16.41 -25.97 15.43
CA GLY A 364 -17.69 -25.26 15.63
C GLY A 364 -18.78 -25.59 14.58
N PRO A 365 -19.08 -26.88 14.29
CA PRO A 365 -20.00 -27.27 13.22
C PRO A 365 -21.48 -27.21 13.61
N THR A 366 -21.81 -26.78 14.83
CA THR A 366 -23.17 -26.89 15.38
C THR A 366 -24.15 -25.86 14.80
N SER A 367 -23.68 -24.71 14.31
CA SER A 367 -24.53 -23.66 13.76
C SER A 367 -23.77 -22.72 12.81
N GLY A 368 -24.50 -21.86 12.10
CA GLY A 368 -23.92 -20.82 11.25
C GLY A 368 -23.00 -21.35 10.16
N ILE A 369 -21.88 -20.65 9.91
CA ILE A 369 -20.90 -20.97 8.86
C ILE A 369 -20.35 -22.40 9.05
N GLY A 370 -20.00 -22.81 10.27
CA GLY A 370 -19.44 -24.14 10.52
C GLY A 370 -20.38 -25.27 10.12
N ARG A 371 -21.67 -25.16 10.48
CA ARG A 371 -22.69 -26.13 10.07
C ARG A 371 -22.82 -26.19 8.55
N ALA A 372 -22.92 -25.03 7.92
CA ALA A 372 -23.09 -24.92 6.47
C ALA A 372 -21.86 -25.47 5.72
N MET A 373 -20.65 -25.20 6.20
CA MET A 373 -19.40 -25.74 5.65
C MET A 373 -19.32 -27.26 5.78
N ALA A 374 -19.71 -27.82 6.94
CA ALA A 374 -19.74 -29.27 7.13
C ALA A 374 -20.71 -29.94 6.14
N LEU A 375 -21.93 -29.43 6.02
CA LEU A 375 -22.92 -29.95 5.07
C LEU A 375 -22.46 -29.84 3.62
N GLU A 376 -21.83 -28.73 3.25
CA GLU A 376 -21.32 -28.53 1.90
C GLU A 376 -20.14 -29.46 1.58
N LEU A 377 -19.21 -29.67 2.52
CA LEU A 377 -18.12 -30.64 2.36
C LEU A 377 -18.65 -32.09 2.25
N ALA A 378 -19.69 -32.46 3.00
CA ALA A 378 -20.35 -33.75 2.85
C ALA A 378 -21.00 -33.92 1.45
N ARG A 379 -21.61 -32.86 0.88
CA ARG A 379 -22.14 -32.88 -0.49
C ARG A 379 -21.05 -33.13 -1.55
N HIS A 380 -19.81 -32.76 -1.24
CA HIS A 380 -18.64 -33.06 -2.05
C HIS A 380 -18.03 -34.44 -1.79
N GLY A 381 -18.68 -35.29 -0.97
CA GLY A 381 -18.28 -36.69 -0.74
C GLY A 381 -17.12 -36.88 0.24
N LEU A 382 -16.84 -35.89 1.10
CA LEU A 382 -15.84 -36.00 2.17
C LEU A 382 -16.45 -36.57 3.46
N ASN A 383 -15.69 -37.43 4.13
CA ASN A 383 -15.94 -37.90 5.49
C ASN A 383 -15.66 -36.76 6.47
N LEU A 384 -16.47 -36.63 7.53
CA LEU A 384 -16.38 -35.48 8.44
C LEU A 384 -15.93 -35.86 9.84
N VAL A 385 -15.00 -35.07 10.39
CA VAL A 385 -14.72 -34.99 11.82
C VAL A 385 -15.26 -33.67 12.34
N LEU A 386 -16.26 -33.75 13.22
CA LEU A 386 -16.97 -32.59 13.73
C LEU A 386 -16.48 -32.25 15.13
N VAL A 387 -15.79 -31.11 15.27
CA VAL A 387 -15.15 -30.72 16.53
C VAL A 387 -16.01 -29.70 17.29
N GLY A 388 -16.59 -30.17 18.40
CA GLY A 388 -17.46 -29.42 19.30
C GLY A 388 -16.73 -28.68 20.44
N ARG A 389 -17.49 -28.27 21.47
CA ARG A 389 -16.99 -27.45 22.60
C ARG A 389 -16.38 -28.27 23.75
N ASP A 390 -16.25 -29.58 23.61
CA ASP A 390 -15.80 -30.45 24.69
C ASP A 390 -14.25 -30.55 24.72
N PRO A 391 -13.58 -30.05 25.79
CA PRO A 391 -12.13 -30.08 25.91
C PRO A 391 -11.53 -31.47 26.07
N ALA A 392 -12.27 -32.45 26.61
CA ALA A 392 -11.81 -33.84 26.71
C ALA A 392 -11.66 -34.47 25.32
N ILE A 393 -12.56 -34.07 24.41
CA ILE A 393 -12.52 -34.49 23.02
C ILE A 393 -11.34 -33.82 22.30
N LEU A 394 -10.84 -32.63 22.67
CA LEU A 394 -9.72 -31.97 21.95
C LEU A 394 -8.37 -32.75 21.98
N ARG A 395 -8.01 -33.40 23.10
CA ARG A 395 -6.80 -34.26 23.14
C ARG A 395 -6.99 -35.54 22.35
N GLN A 396 -8.14 -36.18 22.51
CA GLN A 396 -8.54 -37.37 21.74
C GLN A 396 -8.65 -37.05 20.23
N ILE A 397 -9.15 -35.87 19.90
CA ILE A 397 -9.23 -35.28 18.56
C ILE A 397 -7.84 -34.97 18.06
N SER A 398 -6.89 -34.49 18.88
CA SER A 398 -5.52 -34.26 18.41
C SER A 398 -4.88 -35.56 17.94
N ASP A 399 -5.05 -36.65 18.69
CA ASP A 399 -4.54 -37.98 18.30
C ASP A 399 -5.32 -38.55 17.09
N THR A 400 -6.65 -38.39 17.08
CA THR A 400 -7.52 -38.78 15.96
C THR A 400 -7.18 -37.98 14.69
N ILE A 401 -7.01 -36.66 14.79
CA ILE A 401 -6.66 -35.76 13.70
C ILE A 401 -5.23 -36.02 13.22
N ALA A 402 -4.29 -36.28 14.13
CA ALA A 402 -2.91 -36.61 13.79
C ALA A 402 -2.80 -37.96 13.06
N SER A 403 -3.68 -38.91 13.37
CA SER A 403 -3.77 -40.20 12.67
C SER A 403 -4.51 -40.15 11.34
N LEU A 404 -5.29 -39.08 11.08
CA LEU A 404 -5.94 -38.86 9.78
C LEU A 404 -4.94 -38.31 8.77
N SER A 405 -4.60 -39.14 7.79
CA SER A 405 -3.59 -38.81 6.77
C SER A 405 -4.13 -37.91 5.64
N GLU A 406 -5.44 -37.73 5.50
CA GLU A 406 -6.08 -37.16 4.31
C GLU A 406 -7.09 -36.05 4.66
N LEU A 407 -6.69 -34.77 4.71
CA LEU A 407 -7.49 -33.78 5.45
C LEU A 407 -7.64 -32.39 4.82
N ILE A 408 -8.89 -31.93 4.74
CA ILE A 408 -9.25 -30.50 4.73
C ILE A 408 -9.59 -30.08 6.16
N VAL A 409 -9.02 -28.99 6.66
CA VAL A 409 -9.32 -28.48 8.01
C VAL A 409 -10.00 -27.14 7.89
N VAL A 410 -11.19 -26.99 8.46
CA VAL A 410 -11.93 -25.72 8.55
C VAL A 410 -11.94 -25.25 10.00
N ASN A 411 -11.02 -24.34 10.31
CA ASN A 411 -10.97 -23.64 11.59
C ASN A 411 -12.01 -22.51 11.60
N ASN A 412 -13.26 -22.88 11.91
CA ASN A 412 -14.40 -21.98 11.96
C ASN A 412 -14.78 -21.55 13.39
N ALA A 413 -14.46 -22.36 14.41
CA ALA A 413 -14.76 -22.03 15.79
C ALA A 413 -14.30 -20.60 16.14
N GLY A 414 -15.22 -19.80 16.67
CA GLY A 414 -14.96 -18.42 17.00
C GLY A 414 -16.02 -17.84 17.92
N VAL A 415 -15.59 -16.95 18.80
CA VAL A 415 -16.46 -16.22 19.73
C VAL A 415 -16.21 -14.72 19.63
N ALA A 416 -17.26 -13.95 19.88
CA ALA A 416 -17.22 -12.50 20.03
C ALA A 416 -18.05 -12.14 21.26
N GLU A 417 -17.65 -11.08 21.95
CA GLU A 417 -18.44 -10.52 23.04
C GLU A 417 -19.74 -9.91 22.47
N PRO A 418 -20.92 -10.16 23.09
CA PRO A 418 -22.14 -9.51 22.68
C PRO A 418 -22.12 -8.00 22.95
N GLY A 419 -22.58 -7.23 21.96
CA GLY A 419 -22.71 -5.78 22.09
C GLY A 419 -21.40 -5.00 21.91
N ALA A 420 -21.53 -3.68 21.82
CA ALA A 420 -20.41 -2.76 21.62
C ALA A 420 -19.96 -2.19 22.97
N VAL A 421 -18.84 -2.69 23.51
CA VAL A 421 -18.38 -2.40 24.88
C VAL A 421 -17.05 -1.65 24.85
N TYR A 422 -16.86 -0.66 25.74
CA TYR A 422 -15.55 -0.01 25.85
C TYR A 422 -14.57 -0.98 26.50
N LEU A 423 -13.29 -0.89 26.14
CA LEU A 423 -12.28 -1.79 26.68
C LEU A 423 -12.15 -1.72 28.21
N HIS A 424 -12.47 -0.61 28.88
CA HIS A 424 -12.41 -0.54 30.34
C HIS A 424 -13.66 -1.11 31.06
N GLU A 425 -14.71 -1.45 30.31
CA GLU A 425 -15.98 -1.97 30.84
C GLU A 425 -16.20 -3.45 30.48
N ALA A 426 -15.45 -3.95 29.51
CA ALA A 426 -15.62 -5.31 29.02
C ALA A 426 -15.00 -6.34 29.96
N ASP A 427 -15.57 -7.54 29.95
CA ASP A 427 -15.18 -8.62 30.83
C ASP A 427 -13.83 -9.21 30.38
N VAL A 428 -12.83 -9.11 31.26
CA VAL A 428 -11.49 -9.67 31.04
C VAL A 428 -11.55 -11.17 30.75
N GLU A 429 -12.45 -11.90 31.41
CA GLU A 429 -12.62 -13.34 31.18
C GLU A 429 -13.24 -13.63 29.81
N ALA A 430 -14.13 -12.75 29.32
CA ALA A 430 -14.62 -12.79 27.95
C ALA A 430 -13.50 -12.56 26.92
N TRP A 431 -12.53 -11.69 27.21
CA TRP A 431 -11.35 -11.51 26.35
C TRP A 431 -10.42 -12.71 26.33
N ALA A 432 -10.12 -13.26 27.51
CA ALA A 432 -9.31 -14.46 27.64
C ALA A 432 -9.96 -15.60 26.84
N ARG A 433 -11.29 -15.74 26.92
CA ARG A 433 -12.07 -16.69 26.11
C ARG A 433 -11.95 -16.40 24.60
N MET A 434 -12.07 -15.14 24.17
CA MET A 434 -11.90 -14.75 22.77
C MET A 434 -10.50 -15.11 22.24
N VAL A 435 -9.43 -14.84 22.97
CA VAL A 435 -8.08 -15.20 22.55
C VAL A 435 -7.89 -16.73 22.57
N ARG A 436 -8.33 -17.43 23.61
CA ARG A 436 -8.23 -18.90 23.68
C ARG A 436 -8.91 -19.56 22.47
N VAL A 437 -10.11 -19.12 22.10
CA VAL A 437 -10.87 -19.72 20.99
C VAL A 437 -10.41 -19.22 19.62
N ASN A 438 -10.30 -17.91 19.42
CA ASN A 438 -10.02 -17.34 18.09
C ASN A 438 -8.54 -17.40 17.70
N VAL A 439 -7.62 -17.57 18.67
CA VAL A 439 -6.16 -17.54 18.46
C VAL A 439 -5.55 -18.89 18.83
N SER A 440 -5.62 -19.29 20.11
CA SER A 440 -4.93 -20.50 20.58
C SER A 440 -5.49 -21.74 19.89
N ALA A 441 -6.80 -21.98 19.93
CA ALA A 441 -7.40 -23.17 19.34
C ALA A 441 -7.17 -23.28 17.82
N VAL A 442 -7.29 -22.17 17.08
CA VAL A 442 -6.97 -22.13 15.63
C VAL A 442 -5.53 -22.55 15.38
N THR A 443 -4.61 -22.10 16.23
CA THR A 443 -3.18 -22.39 16.08
C THR A 443 -2.85 -23.82 16.49
N GLU A 444 -3.44 -24.33 17.57
CA GLU A 444 -3.25 -25.70 18.07
C GLU A 444 -3.75 -26.73 17.05
N VAL A 445 -4.99 -26.54 16.56
CA VAL A 445 -5.57 -27.41 15.53
C VAL A 445 -4.74 -27.35 14.25
N THR A 446 -4.31 -26.16 13.83
CA THR A 446 -3.45 -26.02 12.64
C THR A 446 -2.08 -26.70 12.84
N ALA A 447 -1.46 -26.57 14.01
CA ALA A 447 -0.17 -27.20 14.29
C ALA A 447 -0.28 -28.74 14.30
N ALA A 448 -1.32 -29.28 14.93
CA ALA A 448 -1.58 -30.71 15.01
C ALA A 448 -1.76 -31.35 13.61
N VAL A 449 -2.53 -30.70 12.74
CA VAL A 449 -2.83 -31.25 11.39
C VAL A 449 -1.62 -31.16 10.45
N LEU A 450 -0.76 -30.15 10.63
CA LEU A 450 0.38 -29.93 9.74
C LEU A 450 1.43 -31.05 9.87
N LEU A 451 1.59 -31.65 11.05
CA LEU A 451 2.50 -32.79 11.24
C LEU A 451 2.13 -33.96 10.30
N GLY A 452 0.87 -34.38 10.32
CA GLY A 452 0.36 -35.44 9.45
C GLY A 452 0.39 -35.05 7.96
N MET A 453 0.00 -33.82 7.63
CA MET A 453 0.02 -33.32 6.25
C MET A 453 1.44 -33.31 5.65
N VAL A 454 2.46 -32.92 6.43
CA VAL A 454 3.85 -32.90 5.98
C VAL A 454 4.42 -34.30 5.85
N ALA A 455 4.18 -35.18 6.82
CA ALA A 455 4.69 -36.56 6.82
C ALA A 455 4.21 -37.36 5.59
N ARG A 456 2.99 -37.09 5.11
CA ARG A 456 2.41 -37.80 3.95
C ARG A 456 3.02 -37.39 2.61
N GLY A 457 3.51 -36.16 2.46
CA GLY A 457 3.98 -35.65 1.17
C GLY A 457 2.92 -35.53 0.06
N ARG A 458 1.62 -35.61 0.39
CA ARG A 458 0.47 -35.37 -0.52
C ARG A 458 -0.35 -34.16 -0.04
N GLY A 459 -0.98 -33.45 -0.98
CA GLY A 459 -1.61 -32.14 -0.75
C GLY A 459 -2.71 -32.11 0.31
N GLY A 460 -2.77 -31.05 1.11
CA GLY A 460 -3.75 -30.82 2.17
C GLY A 460 -4.25 -29.37 2.18
N ALA A 461 -5.34 -29.07 2.88
CA ALA A 461 -5.87 -27.71 2.96
C ALA A 461 -6.24 -27.30 4.38
N VAL A 462 -5.83 -26.10 4.80
CA VAL A 462 -6.22 -25.46 6.06
C VAL A 462 -6.96 -24.16 5.73
N VAL A 463 -8.22 -24.08 6.12
CA VAL A 463 -9.11 -22.94 5.93
C VAL A 463 -9.40 -22.32 7.29
N ASN A 464 -8.81 -21.16 7.54
CA ASN A 464 -9.06 -20.39 8.76
C ASN A 464 -10.12 -19.31 8.49
N ILE A 465 -11.18 -19.27 9.30
CA ILE A 465 -12.24 -18.28 9.14
C ILE A 465 -11.86 -16.97 9.84
N GLY A 466 -11.46 -16.00 9.03
CA GLY A 466 -11.10 -14.63 9.42
C GLY A 466 -12.32 -13.72 9.56
N SER A 467 -12.10 -12.42 9.30
CA SER A 467 -13.16 -11.41 9.20
C SER A 467 -12.73 -10.34 8.20
N ALA A 468 -13.54 -10.10 7.17
CA ALA A 468 -13.23 -9.10 6.16
C ALA A 468 -13.44 -7.68 6.68
N ALA A 469 -14.28 -7.50 7.70
CA ALA A 469 -14.37 -6.24 8.42
C ALA A 469 -13.01 -5.92 9.07
N SER A 470 -12.41 -6.84 9.82
CA SER A 470 -11.10 -6.62 10.45
C SER A 470 -9.93 -6.46 9.47
N GLU A 471 -10.05 -6.98 8.25
CA GLU A 471 -9.00 -6.89 7.22
C GLU A 471 -9.13 -5.68 6.31
N SER A 472 -10.36 -5.28 5.97
CA SER A 472 -10.65 -4.23 4.98
C SER A 472 -10.95 -2.88 5.63
N ILE A 473 -11.18 -2.87 6.94
CA ILE A 473 -11.46 -1.67 7.72
C ILE A 473 -10.29 -1.44 8.69
N PRO A 474 -9.77 -0.20 8.80
CA PRO A 474 -8.61 0.11 9.62
C PRO A 474 -8.83 -0.14 11.12
N SER A 475 -9.99 0.22 11.67
CA SER A 475 -10.32 0.01 13.09
C SER A 475 -11.76 -0.46 13.26
N LEU A 476 -12.01 -1.24 14.31
CA LEU A 476 -13.36 -1.61 14.74
C LEU A 476 -13.51 -1.22 16.23
N PRO A 477 -13.88 0.05 16.50
CA PRO A 477 -14.07 0.53 17.87
C PRO A 477 -15.12 -0.31 18.60
N LEU A 478 -14.95 -0.49 19.91
CA LEU A 478 -15.83 -1.30 20.77
C LEU A 478 -15.85 -2.82 20.47
N TYR A 479 -15.15 -3.26 19.42
CA TYR A 479 -14.87 -4.67 19.10
C TYR A 479 -13.37 -4.92 19.02
N THR A 480 -12.61 -4.24 19.88
CA THR A 480 -11.14 -4.19 19.87
C THR A 480 -10.52 -5.58 19.94
N ILE A 481 -10.93 -6.42 20.89
CA ILE A 481 -10.36 -7.77 21.06
C ILE A 481 -10.75 -8.68 19.89
N TYR A 482 -12.03 -8.72 19.53
CA TYR A 482 -12.50 -9.52 18.39
C TYR A 482 -11.75 -9.17 17.10
N SER A 483 -11.71 -7.89 16.73
CA SER A 483 -11.04 -7.45 15.50
C SER A 483 -9.55 -7.79 15.51
N SER A 484 -8.90 -7.65 16.67
CA SER A 484 -7.48 -8.00 16.85
C SER A 484 -7.23 -9.50 16.69
N THR A 485 -8.08 -10.36 17.27
CA THR A 485 -7.96 -11.83 17.07
C THR A 485 -8.16 -12.23 15.61
N LYS A 486 -9.04 -11.56 14.86
CA LYS A 486 -9.24 -11.87 13.44
C LYS A 486 -8.09 -11.39 12.54
N ARG A 487 -7.40 -10.31 12.90
CA ARG A 487 -6.15 -9.89 12.23
C ARG A 487 -4.98 -10.82 12.53
N TYR A 488 -4.92 -11.38 13.75
CA TYR A 488 -3.99 -12.48 14.05
C TYR A 488 -4.20 -13.64 13.07
N VAL A 489 -5.44 -14.12 12.92
CA VAL A 489 -5.77 -15.26 12.06
C VAL A 489 -5.40 -15.01 10.59
N ALA A 490 -5.62 -13.78 10.10
CA ALA A 490 -5.22 -13.40 8.74
C ALA A 490 -3.71 -13.44 8.55
N GLN A 491 -2.93 -12.85 9.47
CA GLN A 491 -1.46 -12.86 9.38
C GLN A 491 -0.89 -14.27 9.56
N PHE A 492 -1.42 -15.04 10.50
CA PHE A 492 -1.06 -16.43 10.74
C PHE A 492 -1.23 -17.26 9.46
N SER A 493 -2.38 -17.14 8.80
CA SER A 493 -2.66 -17.85 7.56
C SER A 493 -1.79 -17.40 6.38
N ARG A 494 -1.48 -16.09 6.28
CA ARG A 494 -0.59 -15.54 5.24
C ARG A 494 0.81 -16.10 5.30
N SER A 495 1.41 -16.10 6.49
CA SER A 495 2.77 -16.64 6.66
C SER A 495 2.80 -18.16 6.43
N LEU A 496 1.82 -18.91 6.94
CA LEU A 496 1.75 -20.36 6.70
C LEU A 496 1.51 -20.72 5.23
N HIS A 497 0.71 -19.93 4.50
CA HIS A 497 0.51 -20.13 3.07
C HIS A 497 1.83 -20.13 2.32
N VAL A 498 2.70 -19.15 2.62
CA VAL A 498 4.03 -19.04 2.00
C VAL A 498 4.96 -20.16 2.45
N GLU A 499 4.98 -20.47 3.76
CA GLU A 499 5.83 -21.51 4.33
C GLU A 499 5.55 -22.91 3.77
N TYR A 500 4.28 -23.27 3.61
CA TYR A 500 3.88 -24.64 3.29
C TYR A 500 3.49 -24.84 1.82
N ALA A 501 3.49 -23.78 1.00
CA ALA A 501 3.21 -23.87 -0.44
C ALA A 501 4.12 -24.89 -1.15
N SER A 502 5.41 -24.92 -0.83
CA SER A 502 6.36 -25.89 -1.42
C SER A 502 6.13 -27.33 -0.99
N LYS A 503 5.33 -27.54 0.07
CA LYS A 503 4.93 -28.86 0.58
C LYS A 503 3.55 -29.29 0.03
N GLY A 504 2.97 -28.52 -0.90
CA GLY A 504 1.66 -28.81 -1.48
C GLY A 504 0.48 -28.61 -0.53
N ILE A 505 0.70 -27.95 0.62
CA ILE A 505 -0.34 -27.68 1.61
C ILE A 505 -0.86 -26.26 1.41
N HIS A 506 -2.17 -26.14 1.23
CA HIS A 506 -2.84 -24.88 0.99
C HIS A 506 -3.40 -24.31 2.29
N VAL A 507 -2.77 -23.25 2.82
CA VAL A 507 -3.33 -22.49 3.94
C VAL A 507 -4.03 -21.24 3.42
N GLN A 508 -5.27 -21.01 3.83
CA GLN A 508 -6.09 -19.89 3.37
C GLN A 508 -6.87 -19.29 4.54
N CYS A 509 -6.86 -17.96 4.64
CA CYS A 509 -7.80 -17.21 5.46
C CYS A 509 -9.00 -16.82 4.60
N GLN A 510 -10.17 -17.38 4.91
CA GLN A 510 -11.43 -16.96 4.32
C GLN A 510 -12.08 -15.93 5.24
N ALA A 511 -12.20 -14.70 4.73
CA ALA A 511 -12.66 -13.54 5.48
C ALA A 511 -14.07 -13.17 5.01
N PRO A 512 -15.13 -13.58 5.72
CA PRO A 512 -16.50 -13.12 5.45
C PRO A 512 -16.71 -11.68 5.93
N PHE A 513 -17.62 -10.96 5.25
CA PHE A 513 -18.32 -9.81 5.84
C PHE A 513 -19.54 -10.31 6.64
N LEU A 514 -20.74 -9.77 6.39
CA LEU A 514 -21.94 -10.08 7.14
C LEU A 514 -22.52 -11.41 6.64
N VAL A 515 -22.57 -12.40 7.53
CA VAL A 515 -23.25 -13.70 7.32
C VAL A 515 -24.28 -13.88 8.43
N ASP A 516 -25.53 -14.12 8.05
CA ASP A 516 -26.64 -14.33 8.98
C ASP A 516 -26.39 -15.56 9.85
N THR A 517 -25.89 -15.32 11.05
CA THR A 517 -25.48 -16.33 12.02
C THR A 517 -25.88 -15.86 13.41
N ARG A 518 -25.92 -16.75 14.40
CA ARG A 518 -26.16 -16.36 15.80
C ARG A 518 -25.13 -15.37 16.35
N LEU A 519 -23.91 -15.37 15.81
CA LEU A 519 -22.90 -14.36 16.11
C LEU A 519 -23.34 -12.96 15.63
N MET A 520 -24.07 -12.90 14.52
CA MET A 520 -24.59 -11.71 13.86
C MET A 520 -26.01 -11.30 14.28
N PHE A 521 -26.87 -12.22 14.73
CA PHE A 521 -28.24 -11.91 15.18
C PHE A 521 -28.23 -10.86 16.30
N ARG A 522 -27.17 -10.83 17.13
CA ARG A 522 -26.94 -9.81 18.17
C ARG A 522 -26.46 -8.45 17.63
N PHE A 523 -25.96 -8.40 16.40
CA PHE A 523 -25.58 -7.18 15.67
C PHE A 523 -26.74 -6.64 14.82
N GLU A 524 -27.57 -7.49 14.21
CA GLU A 524 -28.73 -7.08 13.40
C GLU A 524 -29.86 -6.44 14.23
N GLU A 525 -30.07 -6.93 15.46
CA GLU A 525 -30.99 -6.32 16.43
C GLU A 525 -30.56 -4.88 16.79
N ALA A 526 -29.25 -4.59 16.76
CA ALA A 526 -28.71 -3.25 16.97
C ALA A 526 -28.77 -2.39 15.69
N ALA A 527 -28.51 -2.98 14.52
CA ALA A 527 -28.34 -2.28 13.23
C ALA A 527 -29.63 -2.10 12.40
N GLY A 528 -30.78 -2.65 12.83
CA GLY A 528 -32.09 -2.34 12.24
C GLY A 528 -32.52 -3.18 11.03
N GLY A 529 -32.11 -4.46 10.95
CA GLY A 529 -32.63 -5.43 9.97
C GLY A 529 -31.65 -5.86 8.87
N VAL A 530 -32.08 -6.86 8.07
CA VAL A 530 -31.23 -7.58 7.10
C VAL A 530 -30.83 -6.67 5.94
N SER A 531 -29.53 -6.38 5.84
CA SER A 531 -28.94 -5.58 4.76
C SER A 531 -28.87 -6.34 3.44
N LEU A 532 -28.91 -5.62 2.31
CA LEU A 532 -28.62 -6.11 0.95
C LEU A 532 -27.34 -6.97 0.87
N PHE A 533 -26.37 -6.72 1.75
CA PHE A 533 -25.06 -7.35 1.75
C PHE A 533 -24.90 -8.53 2.73
N THR A 534 -25.92 -8.81 3.55
CA THR A 534 -25.94 -10.02 4.39
C THR A 534 -26.21 -11.24 3.50
N VAL A 535 -25.50 -12.34 3.77
CA VAL A 535 -25.69 -13.63 3.08
C VAL A 535 -26.02 -14.72 4.09
N THR A 536 -26.82 -15.71 3.68
CA THR A 536 -27.08 -16.90 4.49
C THR A 536 -25.80 -17.73 4.66
N PRO A 537 -25.65 -18.51 5.74
CA PRO A 537 -24.52 -19.42 5.94
C PRO A 537 -24.34 -20.41 4.79
N ASP A 538 -25.43 -20.95 4.23
CA ASP A 538 -25.37 -21.92 3.13
C ASP A 538 -24.83 -21.29 1.84
N ALA A 539 -25.29 -20.09 1.51
CA ALA A 539 -24.77 -19.35 0.35
C ALA A 539 -23.29 -19.01 0.51
N TYR A 540 -22.86 -18.63 1.73
CA TYR A 540 -21.45 -18.40 2.02
C TYR A 540 -20.64 -19.70 1.91
N ALA A 541 -21.12 -20.80 2.50
CA ALA A 541 -20.44 -22.10 2.50
C ALA A 541 -20.22 -22.64 1.08
N ARG A 542 -21.21 -22.54 0.19
CA ARG A 542 -21.05 -22.90 -1.24
C ARG A 542 -19.91 -22.11 -1.90
N ALA A 543 -19.88 -20.80 -1.68
CA ALA A 543 -18.82 -19.96 -2.22
C ALA A 543 -17.46 -20.26 -1.58
N ALA A 544 -17.43 -20.50 -0.28
CA ALA A 544 -16.25 -20.81 0.53
C ALA A 544 -15.60 -22.14 0.13
N VAL A 545 -16.38 -23.21 0.00
CA VAL A 545 -15.90 -24.55 -0.42
C VAL A 545 -15.37 -24.51 -1.86
N ALA A 546 -16.06 -23.80 -2.77
CA ALA A 546 -15.59 -23.62 -4.14
C ALA A 546 -14.26 -22.87 -4.25
N TRP A 547 -13.91 -22.07 -3.23
CA TRP A 547 -12.67 -21.31 -3.15
C TRP A 547 -11.50 -22.08 -2.51
N ILE A 548 -11.73 -23.27 -1.92
CA ILE A 548 -10.66 -24.03 -1.25
C ILE A 548 -9.55 -24.35 -2.25
N GLY A 549 -8.34 -23.87 -1.92
CA GLY A 549 -7.17 -24.03 -2.76
C GLY A 549 -7.19 -23.26 -4.07
N ARG A 550 -8.05 -22.22 -4.15
CA ARG A 550 -8.10 -21.22 -5.20
C ARG A 550 -7.91 -19.83 -4.59
N GLY A 551 -7.17 -18.96 -5.29
CA GLY A 551 -6.80 -17.64 -4.76
C GLY A 551 -5.65 -17.69 -3.74
N GLY A 552 -5.17 -16.51 -3.35
CA GLY A 552 -4.04 -16.37 -2.43
C GLY A 552 -4.39 -16.63 -0.96
N ALA A 553 -3.44 -16.34 -0.07
CA ALA A 553 -3.57 -16.62 1.36
C ALA A 553 -4.72 -15.90 2.09
N LEU A 554 -5.25 -14.80 1.56
CA LEU A 554 -6.45 -14.12 2.07
C LEU A 554 -7.49 -14.03 0.95
N CYS A 555 -8.67 -14.59 1.18
CA CYS A 555 -9.78 -14.56 0.25
C CYS A 555 -11.09 -14.13 0.92
N THR A 556 -12.00 -13.60 0.11
CA THR A 556 -13.31 -13.11 0.53
C THR A 556 -14.34 -13.82 -0.35
N PRO A 557 -14.85 -15.00 0.06
CA PRO A 557 -15.74 -15.78 -0.77
C PRO A 557 -17.06 -15.05 -1.04
N GLY A 558 -17.52 -15.11 -2.29
CA GLY A 558 -18.82 -14.57 -2.73
C GLY A 558 -18.76 -13.13 -3.28
N VAL A 559 -19.55 -12.88 -4.32
CA VAL A 559 -19.57 -11.61 -5.07
C VAL A 559 -19.99 -10.42 -4.20
N ARG A 560 -21.02 -10.60 -3.34
CA ARG A 560 -21.51 -9.54 -2.44
C ARG A 560 -20.42 -9.08 -1.46
N HIS A 561 -19.67 -10.03 -0.90
CA HIS A 561 -18.59 -9.74 0.03
C HIS A 561 -17.36 -9.16 -0.67
N GLN A 562 -17.06 -9.58 -1.92
CA GLN A 562 -15.99 -8.96 -2.71
C GLN A 562 -16.32 -7.52 -3.11
N LEU A 563 -17.58 -7.23 -3.43
CA LEU A 563 -18.05 -5.88 -3.70
C LEU A 563 -17.89 -5.00 -2.45
N LEU A 564 -18.34 -5.48 -1.28
CA LEU A 564 -18.13 -4.80 -0.01
C LEU A 564 -16.65 -4.55 0.28
N ARG A 565 -15.76 -5.51 0.01
CA ARG A 565 -14.32 -5.32 0.17
C ARG A 565 -13.80 -4.15 -0.65
N ARG A 566 -14.24 -4.04 -1.90
CA ARG A 566 -13.84 -2.94 -2.80
C ARG A 566 -14.43 -1.61 -2.36
N MET A 567 -15.69 -1.59 -1.92
CA MET A 567 -16.32 -0.40 -1.36
C MET A 567 -15.58 0.09 -0.10
N ALA A 568 -15.26 -0.82 0.82
CA ALA A 568 -14.49 -0.51 2.01
C ALA A 568 -13.09 0.03 1.65
N ALA A 569 -12.41 -0.58 0.68
CA ALA A 569 -11.09 -0.11 0.25
C ALA A 569 -11.08 1.29 -0.42
N ALA A 570 -12.23 1.77 -0.90
CA ALA A 570 -12.35 3.08 -1.54
C ALA A 570 -12.55 4.24 -0.54
N VAL A 571 -12.89 3.94 0.72
CA VAL A 571 -13.17 4.94 1.75
C VAL A 571 -11.89 5.23 2.56
N PRO A 572 -11.49 6.50 2.75
CA PRO A 572 -10.31 6.84 3.56
C PRO A 572 -10.43 6.40 5.02
N ASP A 573 -9.31 5.99 5.63
CA ASP A 573 -9.29 5.43 6.99
C ASP A 573 -9.96 6.31 8.06
N SER A 574 -9.73 7.62 8.02
CA SER A 574 -10.32 8.57 8.98
C SER A 574 -11.86 8.64 8.88
N VAL A 575 -12.40 8.38 7.69
CA VAL A 575 -13.85 8.33 7.45
C VAL A 575 -14.41 7.01 7.98
N HIS A 576 -13.71 5.88 7.78
CA HIS A 576 -14.07 4.60 8.40
C HIS A 576 -14.14 4.69 9.93
N ASP A 577 -13.09 5.22 10.55
CA ASP A 577 -13.01 5.35 12.01
C ASP A 577 -14.16 6.20 12.56
N TRP A 578 -14.47 7.32 11.89
CA TRP A 578 -15.60 8.18 12.25
C TRP A 578 -16.94 7.45 12.10
N ILE A 579 -17.22 6.84 10.93
CA ILE A 579 -18.48 6.12 10.67
C ILE A 579 -18.68 5.02 11.71
N LEU A 580 -17.66 4.20 11.93
CA LEU A 580 -17.78 3.03 12.80
C LEU A 580 -17.88 3.39 14.26
N LEU A 581 -17.17 4.43 14.73
CA LEU A 581 -17.37 4.92 16.08
C LEU A 581 -18.81 5.40 16.30
N HIS A 582 -19.38 6.15 15.35
CA HIS A 582 -20.76 6.63 15.46
C HIS A 582 -21.79 5.49 15.38
N LEU A 583 -21.60 4.54 14.46
CA LEU A 583 -22.48 3.38 14.35
C LEU A 583 -22.43 2.49 15.60
N THR A 584 -21.22 2.20 16.11
CA THR A 584 -21.05 1.33 17.28
C THR A 584 -21.53 2.00 18.57
N THR A 585 -21.31 3.31 18.73
CA THR A 585 -21.85 4.07 19.88
C THR A 585 -23.37 4.25 19.80
N TRP A 586 -23.93 4.45 18.60
CA TRP A 586 -25.37 4.48 18.38
C TRP A 586 -26.02 3.13 18.70
N ASN A 587 -25.45 2.03 18.20
CA ASN A 587 -25.87 0.66 18.50
C ASN A 587 -25.86 0.40 20.01
N ARG A 588 -24.80 0.81 20.71
CA ARG A 588 -24.71 0.72 22.16
C ARG A 588 -25.83 1.48 22.88
N LYS A 589 -26.08 2.74 22.50
CA LYS A 589 -27.18 3.55 23.09
C LYS A 589 -28.52 2.87 22.91
N ARG A 590 -28.75 2.27 21.74
CA ARG A 590 -29.98 1.53 21.43
C ARG A 590 -30.11 0.26 22.26
N GLN A 591 -29.03 -0.53 22.42
CA GLN A 591 -29.00 -1.69 23.31
C GLN A 591 -29.29 -1.29 24.76
N SER A 592 -28.72 -0.18 25.26
CA SER A 592 -28.99 0.32 26.61
C SER A 592 -30.43 0.83 26.81
N CYS A 593 -31.11 1.27 25.74
CA CYS A 593 -32.53 1.64 25.78
C CYS A 593 -33.44 0.41 25.67
N ALA A 594 -33.09 -0.56 24.82
CA ALA A 594 -33.83 -1.82 24.66
C ALA A 594 -33.76 -2.70 25.93
N LEU A 595 -32.66 -2.64 26.68
CA LEU A 595 -32.52 -3.30 27.99
C LEU A 595 -33.36 -2.66 29.12
N ARG A 596 -34.03 -1.51 28.87
CA ARG A 596 -35.00 -0.88 29.81
C ARG A 596 -36.46 -1.22 29.49
N SER A 597 -36.74 -1.85 28.36
CA SER A 597 -38.09 -2.27 27.97
C SER A 597 -38.09 -3.78 27.82
N ASP A 598 -38.61 -4.46 28.83
CA ASP A 598 -38.54 -5.90 28.97
C ASP A 598 -39.01 -6.71 27.75
N GLN A 599 -38.41 -7.91 27.72
CA GLN A 599 -38.84 -9.13 27.05
C GLN A 599 -40.36 -9.35 27.11
N MET A 600 -41.13 -8.75 26.21
CA MET A 600 -42.53 -9.19 26.00
C MET A 600 -43.12 -8.89 24.62
N MET A 601 -42.47 -8.07 23.77
CA MET A 601 -43.04 -7.65 22.48
C MET A 601 -42.51 -8.39 21.24
N ALA A 602 -41.54 -9.30 21.41
CA ALA A 602 -40.88 -9.96 20.27
C ALA A 602 -41.67 -11.17 19.70
N SER A 603 -42.69 -11.69 20.39
CA SER A 603 -43.48 -12.83 19.90
C SER A 603 -44.71 -12.42 19.07
N HIS A 604 -45.23 -11.20 19.25
CA HIS A 604 -46.43 -10.74 18.52
C HIS A 604 -46.11 -10.02 17.19
N PHE A 605 -44.92 -9.43 17.05
CA PHE A 605 -44.57 -8.68 15.83
C PHE A 605 -44.04 -9.56 14.68
N TYR A 606 -43.58 -10.78 14.97
CA TYR A 606 -43.05 -11.73 13.97
C TYR A 606 -44.13 -12.59 13.29
N GLY A 607 -45.39 -12.52 13.74
CA GLY A 607 -46.52 -13.13 13.05
C GLY A 607 -47.02 -12.34 11.83
N MET A 608 -46.63 -11.07 11.70
CA MET A 608 -47.24 -10.14 10.72
C MET A 608 -46.48 -10.01 9.38
N PHE A 609 -45.28 -10.56 9.27
CA PHE A 609 -44.46 -10.49 8.04
C PHE A 609 -44.35 -11.81 7.28
N ARG A 610 -45.29 -12.73 7.57
CA ARG A 610 -45.45 -13.97 6.82
C ARG A 610 -46.78 -13.90 6.06
N GLN A 611 -46.86 -13.03 5.07
CA GLN A 611 -47.92 -13.10 4.08
C GLN A 611 -47.45 -12.55 2.74
N ASP A 612 -47.72 -13.36 1.72
CA ASP A 612 -47.43 -13.19 0.31
C ASP A 612 -48.22 -12.01 -0.28
N ASP A 613 -47.53 -10.93 -0.68
CA ASP A 613 -47.66 -10.24 -1.99
C ASP A 613 -46.83 -8.92 -2.01
N PRO A 614 -46.18 -8.55 -3.13
CA PRO A 614 -45.36 -7.35 -3.20
C PRO A 614 -46.14 -6.15 -3.76
N ALA A 615 -46.33 -5.10 -2.97
CA ALA A 615 -46.59 -3.76 -3.49
C ALA A 615 -45.29 -2.91 -3.43
N PRO A 616 -44.94 -2.14 -4.47
CA PRO A 616 -43.63 -1.49 -4.57
C PRO A 616 -43.54 -0.24 -3.70
N ALA A 617 -42.49 -0.16 -2.87
CA ALA A 617 -42.14 1.04 -2.12
C ALA A 617 -41.47 2.11 -3.03
N PRO A 618 -41.53 3.41 -2.70
CA PRO A 618 -41.15 4.50 -3.62
C PRO A 618 -39.64 4.59 -3.87
N ALA A 619 -39.26 4.95 -5.11
CA ALA A 619 -37.92 4.91 -5.69
C ALA A 619 -36.96 6.06 -5.29
N TRP A 620 -36.88 6.43 -4.02
CA TRP A 620 -35.96 7.48 -3.54
C TRP A 620 -34.46 7.11 -3.71
N TRP A 621 -34.14 5.82 -3.68
CA TRP A 621 -32.80 5.30 -3.93
C TRP A 621 -32.40 5.41 -5.40
N PHE A 622 -33.36 5.27 -6.33
CA PHE A 622 -33.11 5.43 -7.76
C PHE A 622 -32.81 6.89 -8.10
N GLN A 623 -33.51 7.84 -7.47
CA GLN A 623 -33.25 9.28 -7.60
C GLN A 623 -31.87 9.68 -7.03
N SER A 624 -31.44 9.05 -5.94
CA SER A 624 -30.12 9.30 -5.32
C SER A 624 -28.97 8.78 -6.19
N LEU A 625 -29.13 7.59 -6.78
CA LEU A 625 -28.18 7.04 -7.75
C LEU A 625 -28.19 7.82 -9.06
N ALA A 626 -29.36 8.30 -9.51
CA ALA A 626 -29.46 9.18 -10.67
C ALA A 626 -28.80 10.53 -10.43
N PHE A 627 -28.84 11.10 -9.22
CA PHE A 627 -28.14 12.35 -8.89
C PHE A 627 -26.62 12.17 -8.82
N LEU A 628 -26.13 11.12 -8.15
CA LEU A 628 -24.70 10.80 -8.12
C LEU A 628 -24.18 10.46 -9.52
N GLY A 629 -24.99 9.71 -10.28
CA GLY A 629 -24.82 9.48 -11.71
C GLY A 629 -24.74 10.80 -12.45
N ALA A 630 -25.70 11.72 -12.29
CA ALA A 630 -25.77 13.03 -12.93
C ALA A 630 -24.64 13.98 -12.52
N ALA A 631 -24.08 13.86 -11.32
CA ALA A 631 -22.97 14.69 -10.84
C ALA A 631 -21.61 14.15 -11.28
N TYR A 632 -21.41 12.81 -11.20
CA TYR A 632 -20.32 12.15 -11.91
C TYR A 632 -20.43 12.45 -13.40
N VAL A 633 -21.69 12.53 -13.84
CA VAL A 633 -22.08 13.01 -15.13
C VAL A 633 -21.52 14.47 -15.25
N ALA A 634 -22.14 15.53 -14.78
CA ALA A 634 -21.85 16.95 -15.10
C ALA A 634 -20.42 17.34 -14.87
N GLY A 635 -19.93 16.76 -13.77
CA GLY A 635 -18.59 16.70 -13.35
C GLY A 635 -17.70 16.17 -14.40
N VAL A 636 -18.08 15.86 -15.65
CA VAL A 636 -17.20 15.55 -16.75
C VAL A 636 -17.15 16.42 -17.94
N THR A 637 -18.33 16.77 -18.39
CA THR A 637 -18.51 17.37 -19.69
C THR A 637 -17.61 18.59 -19.78
N LEU A 638 -17.43 19.33 -18.66
CA LEU A 638 -16.60 20.53 -18.63
C LEU A 638 -15.09 20.29 -18.88
N ARG A 639 -14.55 19.06 -18.80
CA ARG A 639 -13.12 18.74 -18.97
C ARG A 639 -12.89 18.39 -20.42
N LEU A 640 -13.86 17.71 -21.03
CA LEU A 640 -13.87 17.49 -22.46
C LEU A 640 -14.06 18.85 -23.17
N LEU A 641 -14.94 19.71 -22.66
CA LEU A 641 -15.08 21.10 -23.14
C LEU A 641 -13.80 21.94 -22.90
N ALA A 642 -13.15 21.85 -21.73
CA ALA A 642 -11.87 22.52 -21.49
C ALA A 642 -10.76 22.03 -22.43
N TYR A 643 -10.75 20.74 -22.75
CA TYR A 643 -9.81 20.14 -23.69
C TYR A 643 -10.06 20.62 -25.13
N VAL A 644 -11.32 20.64 -25.56
CA VAL A 644 -11.75 21.19 -26.86
C VAL A 644 -11.40 22.67 -26.95
N ALA A 645 -11.59 23.46 -25.89
CA ALA A 645 -11.18 24.86 -25.85
C ALA A 645 -9.65 25.05 -26.01
N ILE A 646 -8.82 24.18 -25.44
CA ILE A 646 -7.35 24.18 -25.64
C ILE A 646 -6.99 23.85 -27.09
N CYS A 647 -7.72 22.92 -27.73
CA CYS A 647 -7.51 22.53 -29.12
C CYS A 647 -7.99 23.59 -30.12
N LEU A 648 -9.01 24.39 -29.77
CA LEU A 648 -9.57 25.45 -30.61
C LEU A 648 -8.85 26.80 -30.49
N GLY A 649 -8.05 27.04 -29.44
CA GLY A 649 -7.32 28.31 -29.31
C GLY A 649 -6.20 28.47 -30.36
N GLY A 650 -6.07 29.65 -30.99
CA GLY A 650 -5.01 29.92 -31.99
C GLY A 650 -3.59 30.03 -31.40
N PRO A 651 -2.52 29.64 -32.12
CA PRO A 651 -1.16 29.47 -31.57
C PRO A 651 -0.67 30.67 -30.76
N LYS A 652 -0.03 30.43 -29.60
CA LYS A 652 0.57 31.50 -28.79
C LYS A 652 1.83 32.04 -29.48
N ASP A 653 2.05 33.36 -29.41
CA ASP A 653 3.33 33.94 -29.80
C ASP A 653 4.39 33.55 -28.77
N LEU A 654 5.35 32.70 -29.17
CA LEU A 654 6.40 32.21 -28.28
C LEU A 654 7.46 33.26 -27.99
N ARG A 655 7.57 34.31 -28.82
CA ARG A 655 8.53 35.41 -28.62
C ARG A 655 8.25 36.20 -27.34
N ARG A 656 7.04 36.09 -26.79
CA ARG A 656 6.70 36.64 -25.46
C ARG A 656 7.58 36.08 -24.35
N TYR A 657 8.07 34.85 -24.49
CA TYR A 657 8.97 34.23 -23.53
C TYR A 657 10.44 34.66 -23.74
N GLY A 658 10.79 35.03 -24.98
CA GLY A 658 12.12 35.49 -25.37
C GLY A 658 12.38 35.28 -26.87
N ALA A 659 13.36 35.99 -27.41
CA ALA A 659 13.72 35.94 -28.84
C ALA A 659 14.47 34.66 -29.25
N TRP A 660 15.05 33.92 -28.30
CA TRP A 660 15.87 32.73 -28.56
C TRP A 660 15.24 31.45 -28.01
N ALA A 661 15.49 30.33 -28.70
CA ALA A 661 15.21 28.98 -28.23
C ALA A 661 16.46 28.10 -28.27
N VAL A 662 16.63 27.24 -27.27
CA VAL A 662 17.66 26.18 -27.26
C VAL A 662 16.99 24.88 -27.68
N ILE A 663 17.61 24.09 -28.58
CA ILE A 663 17.09 22.77 -28.96
C ILE A 663 18.21 21.74 -29.03
N THR A 664 18.00 20.60 -28.35
CA THR A 664 18.93 19.47 -28.38
C THR A 664 18.54 18.44 -29.44
N GLY A 665 19.54 17.91 -30.15
CA GLY A 665 19.34 16.96 -31.26
C GLY A 665 18.57 17.52 -32.47
N PRO A 666 18.90 18.72 -33.02
CA PRO A 666 18.13 19.36 -34.08
C PRO A 666 18.41 18.84 -35.49
N THR A 667 19.23 17.80 -35.65
CA THR A 667 19.77 17.38 -36.97
C THR A 667 18.94 16.30 -37.67
N SER A 668 17.95 15.70 -37.01
CA SER A 668 17.04 14.71 -37.61
C SER A 668 15.71 14.60 -36.87
N GLY A 669 14.75 13.91 -37.49
CA GLY A 669 13.47 13.54 -36.88
C GLY A 669 12.71 14.73 -36.28
N ILE A 670 12.14 14.51 -35.09
CA ILE A 670 11.35 15.50 -34.35
C ILE A 670 12.16 16.77 -34.08
N GLY A 671 13.43 16.65 -33.69
CA GLY A 671 14.29 17.79 -33.38
C GLY A 671 14.51 18.71 -34.56
N ARG A 672 14.74 18.15 -35.76
CA ARG A 672 14.89 18.94 -36.99
C ARG A 672 13.60 19.66 -37.36
N ALA A 673 12.47 18.96 -37.31
CA ALA A 673 11.17 19.55 -37.63
C ALA A 673 10.79 20.66 -36.64
N MET A 674 11.05 20.47 -35.34
CA MET A 674 10.82 21.51 -34.33
C MET A 674 11.77 22.70 -34.48
N ALA A 675 13.04 22.49 -34.85
CA ALA A 675 13.96 23.60 -35.12
C ALA A 675 13.44 24.46 -36.28
N LEU A 676 13.02 23.82 -37.39
CA LEU A 676 12.43 24.53 -38.52
C LEU A 676 11.12 25.25 -38.16
N GLU A 677 10.24 24.62 -37.39
CA GLU A 677 8.98 25.23 -36.96
C GLU A 677 9.19 26.41 -35.99
N LEU A 678 10.15 26.32 -35.06
CA LEU A 678 10.51 27.44 -34.18
C LEU A 678 11.12 28.60 -34.97
N ALA A 679 11.99 28.31 -35.94
CA ALA A 679 12.54 29.33 -36.85
C ALA A 679 11.45 29.97 -37.71
N ARG A 680 10.49 29.18 -38.22
CA ARG A 680 9.32 29.67 -38.96
C ARG A 680 8.47 30.64 -38.13
N ARG A 681 8.45 30.46 -36.80
CA ARG A 681 7.79 31.38 -35.84
C ARG A 681 8.66 32.57 -35.42
N GLY A 682 9.86 32.69 -35.98
CA GLY A 682 10.75 33.84 -35.79
C GLY A 682 11.61 33.79 -34.53
N LEU A 683 11.83 32.62 -33.91
CA LEU A 683 12.81 32.48 -32.83
C LEU A 683 14.20 32.19 -33.40
N ASN A 684 15.20 32.87 -32.83
CA ASN A 684 16.61 32.54 -33.01
C ASN A 684 16.94 31.22 -32.27
N LEU A 685 17.92 30.45 -32.75
CA LEU A 685 18.14 29.09 -32.26
C LEU A 685 19.57 28.85 -31.76
N VAL A 686 19.69 28.30 -30.56
CA VAL A 686 20.90 27.62 -30.09
C VAL A 686 20.72 26.13 -30.35
N LEU A 687 21.50 25.60 -31.30
CA LEU A 687 21.42 24.24 -31.80
C LEU A 687 22.48 23.38 -31.11
N VAL A 688 22.06 22.44 -30.27
CA VAL A 688 22.95 21.61 -29.46
C VAL A 688 22.98 20.18 -30.02
N GLY A 689 24.17 19.70 -30.40
CA GLY A 689 24.35 18.35 -30.91
C GLY A 689 25.82 17.94 -31.03
N ARG A 690 26.07 16.67 -31.32
CA ARG A 690 27.44 16.11 -31.35
C ARG A 690 28.17 16.25 -32.69
N ASP A 691 27.44 16.49 -33.78
CA ASP A 691 27.97 16.49 -35.14
C ASP A 691 28.05 17.93 -35.68
N PRO A 692 29.25 18.53 -35.81
CA PRO A 692 29.41 19.91 -36.25
C PRO A 692 28.97 20.12 -37.70
N ALA A 693 29.19 19.14 -38.59
CA ALA A 693 28.83 19.27 -40.00
C ALA A 693 27.30 19.31 -40.15
N ARG A 694 26.59 18.41 -39.47
CA ARG A 694 25.12 18.37 -39.49
C ARG A 694 24.49 19.57 -38.79
N LEU A 695 25.13 20.13 -37.76
CA LEU A 695 24.72 21.40 -37.16
C LEU A 695 24.88 22.58 -38.13
N GLY A 696 25.96 22.58 -38.93
CA GLY A 696 26.16 23.54 -40.01
C GLY A 696 25.08 23.46 -41.09
N GLU A 697 24.72 22.25 -41.52
CA GLU A 697 23.69 21.99 -42.54
C GLU A 697 22.31 22.53 -42.12
N ILE A 698 21.85 22.21 -40.89
CA ILE A 698 20.56 22.71 -40.41
C ILE A 698 20.59 24.23 -40.20
N SER A 699 21.73 24.80 -39.78
CA SER A 699 21.90 26.26 -39.68
C SER A 699 21.79 26.94 -41.04
N GLY A 700 22.41 26.35 -42.08
CA GLY A 700 22.26 26.79 -43.48
C GLY A 700 20.82 26.68 -43.99
N THR A 701 20.13 25.60 -43.64
CA THR A 701 18.71 25.39 -43.99
C THR A 701 17.80 26.43 -43.32
N ILE A 702 18.01 26.73 -42.03
CA ILE A 702 17.24 27.75 -41.31
C ILE A 702 17.49 29.13 -41.92
N ARG A 703 18.75 29.48 -42.18
CA ARG A 703 19.13 30.78 -42.78
C ARG A 703 18.58 30.97 -44.19
N SER A 704 18.60 29.93 -45.03
CA SER A 704 18.03 30.00 -46.39
C SER A 704 16.51 30.14 -46.41
N ARG A 705 15.79 29.43 -45.51
CA ARG A 705 14.31 29.49 -45.43
C ARG A 705 13.78 30.67 -44.61
N HIS A 706 14.57 31.16 -43.66
CA HIS A 706 14.17 32.16 -42.67
C HIS A 706 15.32 33.17 -42.45
N GLY A 707 15.66 33.97 -43.47
CA GLY A 707 16.83 34.86 -43.49
C GLY A 707 16.96 35.91 -42.37
N ARG A 708 15.95 36.06 -41.50
CA ARG A 708 15.97 36.92 -40.31
C ARG A 708 16.33 36.18 -39.01
N VAL A 709 16.39 34.86 -39.04
CA VAL A 709 16.63 33.99 -37.86
C VAL A 709 18.13 33.74 -37.71
N GLN A 710 18.66 34.01 -36.52
CA GLN A 710 20.05 33.73 -36.15
C GLN A 710 20.18 32.34 -35.55
N THR A 711 21.31 31.67 -35.80
CA THR A 711 21.63 30.35 -35.24
C THR A 711 23.00 30.36 -34.57
N LYS A 712 23.10 29.79 -33.37
CA LYS A 712 24.38 29.44 -32.72
C LYS A 712 24.48 27.93 -32.61
N ALA A 713 25.60 27.34 -33.03
CA ALA A 713 25.84 25.90 -32.89
C ALA A 713 26.70 25.62 -31.63
N VAL A 714 26.28 24.66 -30.82
CA VAL A 714 27.04 24.18 -29.65
C VAL A 714 27.31 22.70 -29.84
N VAL A 715 28.59 22.35 -29.98
CA VAL A 715 29.01 20.95 -30.08
C VAL A 715 29.03 20.35 -28.68
N PHE A 716 28.10 19.43 -28.43
CA PHE A 716 27.99 18.70 -27.17
C PHE A 716 27.45 17.30 -27.44
N ASP A 717 28.29 16.28 -27.18
CA ASP A 717 27.81 14.91 -27.03
C ASP A 717 27.16 14.71 -25.66
N LEU A 718 25.84 14.65 -25.67
CA LEU A 718 25.02 14.52 -24.47
C LEU A 718 25.21 13.17 -23.75
N SER A 719 25.87 12.19 -24.36
CA SER A 719 26.25 10.94 -23.67
C SER A 719 27.40 11.14 -22.67
N LEU A 720 28.06 12.31 -22.70
CA LEU A 720 29.07 12.74 -21.73
C LEU A 720 28.46 13.55 -20.57
N ALA A 721 27.14 13.75 -20.54
CA ALA A 721 26.50 14.45 -19.42
C ALA A 721 26.80 13.73 -18.08
N SER A 722 27.02 14.52 -17.04
CA SER A 722 27.44 14.07 -15.70
C SER A 722 28.76 13.28 -15.67
N THR A 723 29.64 13.47 -16.67
CA THR A 723 31.04 13.00 -16.65
C THR A 723 32.01 14.18 -16.68
N PRO A 724 33.27 13.99 -16.25
CA PRO A 724 34.29 15.05 -16.33
C PRO A 724 34.47 15.60 -17.75
N ASP A 725 34.35 14.75 -18.78
CA ASP A 725 34.46 15.15 -20.18
C ASP A 725 33.27 16.00 -20.66
N GLY A 726 32.11 15.89 -19.99
CA GLY A 726 30.92 16.70 -20.26
C GLY A 726 30.97 18.12 -19.67
N ASP A 727 31.85 18.39 -18.71
CA ASP A 727 31.92 19.67 -18.03
C ASP A 727 32.30 20.83 -18.96
N GLN A 728 33.25 20.59 -19.88
CA GLN A 728 33.68 21.62 -20.83
C GLN A 728 32.58 21.94 -21.87
N PRO A 729 31.96 20.96 -22.55
CA PRO A 729 30.79 21.22 -23.39
C PRO A 729 29.63 21.90 -22.68
N LEU A 730 29.32 21.53 -21.43
CA LEU A 730 28.28 22.18 -20.64
C LEU A 730 28.62 23.64 -20.30
N ARG A 731 29.88 23.95 -20.01
CA ARG A 731 30.36 25.35 -19.87
C ARG A 731 30.15 26.14 -21.15
N ARG A 732 30.54 25.59 -22.31
CA ARG A 732 30.30 26.22 -23.62
C ARG A 732 28.82 26.47 -23.88
N LEU A 733 27.95 25.55 -23.46
CA LEU A 733 26.49 25.77 -23.55
C LEU A 733 26.05 26.95 -22.67
N ARG A 734 26.51 27.02 -21.42
CA ARG A 734 26.21 28.14 -20.50
C ARG A 734 26.69 29.48 -21.07
N GLU A 735 27.89 29.52 -21.62
CA GLU A 735 28.44 30.70 -22.30
C GLU A 735 27.64 31.08 -23.55
N ALA A 736 27.20 30.10 -24.34
CA ALA A 736 26.42 30.34 -25.55
C ALA A 736 25.04 30.94 -25.25
N VAL A 737 24.42 30.55 -24.12
CA VAL A 737 23.12 31.07 -23.67
C VAL A 737 23.23 32.31 -22.78
N ALA A 738 24.42 32.59 -22.23
CA ALA A 738 24.67 33.78 -21.43
C ALA A 738 24.42 35.05 -22.27
N GLY A 739 23.72 36.03 -21.68
CA GLY A 739 23.33 37.27 -22.35
C GLY A 739 22.29 37.13 -23.47
N LEU A 740 21.84 35.91 -23.81
CA LEU A 740 20.76 35.70 -24.77
C LEU A 740 19.40 35.73 -24.09
N ASP A 741 18.41 36.26 -24.82
CA ASP A 741 17.01 36.24 -24.40
C ASP A 741 16.34 34.89 -24.68
N VAL A 742 16.80 33.83 -24.01
CA VAL A 742 16.36 32.45 -24.23
C VAL A 742 15.02 32.16 -23.57
N GLY A 743 13.93 32.30 -24.32
CA GLY A 743 12.57 32.08 -23.83
C GLY A 743 12.10 30.63 -23.87
N VAL A 744 12.69 29.80 -24.72
CA VAL A 744 12.26 28.40 -24.92
C VAL A 744 13.47 27.46 -24.87
N VAL A 745 13.35 26.33 -24.19
CA VAL A 745 14.31 25.23 -24.31
C VAL A 745 13.57 23.95 -24.65
N VAL A 746 14.06 23.22 -25.65
CA VAL A 746 13.49 21.97 -26.14
C VAL A 746 14.53 20.87 -26.00
N ASN A 747 14.41 20.10 -24.92
CA ASN A 747 15.22 18.91 -24.67
C ASN A 747 14.64 17.74 -25.47
N ASN A 748 15.03 17.66 -26.75
CA ASN A 748 14.55 16.66 -27.69
C ASN A 748 15.49 15.46 -27.84
N ALA A 749 16.80 15.65 -27.67
CA ALA A 749 17.76 14.58 -27.83
C ALA A 749 17.40 13.37 -26.95
N GLY A 750 17.47 12.18 -27.54
CA GLY A 750 17.17 10.95 -26.83
C GLY A 750 17.69 9.73 -27.56
N GLU A 751 18.00 8.70 -26.79
CA GLU A 751 18.49 7.42 -27.26
C GLU A 751 17.57 6.30 -26.79
N GLY A 752 17.34 5.30 -27.64
CA GLY A 752 16.46 4.16 -27.37
C GLY A 752 17.15 2.80 -27.55
N ARG A 753 18.48 2.79 -27.68
CA ARG A 753 19.29 1.58 -27.89
C ARG A 753 20.15 1.21 -26.67
N PRO A 754 20.42 -0.09 -26.42
CA PRO A 754 20.02 -1.27 -27.21
C PRO A 754 18.50 -1.48 -27.20
N GLY A 755 17.99 -2.15 -28.24
CA GLY A 755 16.57 -2.42 -28.46
C GLY A 755 15.99 -3.43 -27.46
N ALA A 756 15.06 -4.28 -27.89
CA ALA A 756 14.41 -5.26 -27.01
C ALA A 756 15.39 -6.31 -26.44
N VAL A 757 15.85 -6.15 -25.19
CA VAL A 757 16.76 -7.11 -24.51
C VAL A 757 16.36 -7.37 -23.05
N TYR A 758 16.60 -8.60 -22.53
CA TYR A 758 16.42 -8.83 -21.09
C TYR A 758 17.56 -8.21 -20.29
N LEU A 759 17.29 -7.90 -19.01
CA LEU A 759 18.25 -7.25 -18.11
C LEU A 759 19.58 -7.98 -17.96
N HIS A 760 19.58 -9.32 -18.02
CA HIS A 760 20.77 -10.15 -17.85
C HIS A 760 21.59 -10.33 -19.14
N GLU A 761 21.12 -9.81 -20.27
CA GLU A 761 21.71 -10.01 -21.60
C GLU A 761 22.32 -8.71 -22.17
N ALA A 762 22.12 -7.60 -21.48
CA ALA A 762 22.33 -6.29 -22.04
C ALA A 762 23.73 -5.73 -21.75
N ASP A 763 24.24 -4.96 -22.72
CA ASP A 763 25.38 -4.07 -22.53
C ASP A 763 25.00 -2.94 -21.56
N VAL A 764 25.45 -3.07 -20.31
CA VAL A 764 25.23 -2.09 -19.25
C VAL A 764 25.78 -0.72 -19.64
N GLU A 765 26.89 -0.65 -20.37
CA GLU A 765 27.47 0.64 -20.77
C GLU A 765 26.58 1.38 -21.76
N ALA A 766 25.95 0.68 -22.69
CA ALA A 766 24.98 1.27 -23.61
C ALA A 766 23.76 1.82 -22.88
N TRP A 767 23.30 1.16 -21.82
CA TRP A 767 22.23 1.68 -20.97
C TRP A 767 22.65 2.87 -20.09
N VAL A 768 23.88 2.88 -19.60
CA VAL A 768 24.45 4.04 -18.92
C VAL A 768 24.53 5.23 -19.88
N ARG A 769 24.99 5.03 -21.14
CA ARG A 769 24.98 6.06 -22.18
C ARG A 769 23.57 6.57 -22.46
N MET A 770 22.58 5.67 -22.61
CA MET A 770 21.18 6.04 -22.78
C MET A 770 20.65 6.88 -21.60
N ALA A 771 20.96 6.48 -20.36
CA ALA A 771 20.57 7.24 -19.18
C ALA A 771 21.22 8.62 -19.16
N ARG A 772 22.50 8.75 -19.54
CA ARG A 772 23.16 10.07 -19.63
C ARG A 772 22.45 10.98 -20.63
N VAL A 773 22.13 10.48 -21.83
CA VAL A 773 21.43 11.26 -22.86
C VAL A 773 19.99 11.60 -22.44
N ASN A 774 19.24 10.63 -21.91
CA ASN A 774 17.80 10.81 -21.65
C ASN A 774 17.49 11.47 -20.29
N VAL A 775 18.41 11.38 -19.31
CA VAL A 775 18.21 11.83 -17.91
C VAL A 775 19.18 12.98 -17.63
N SER A 776 20.49 12.69 -17.54
CA SER A 776 21.49 13.67 -17.11
C SER A 776 21.52 14.91 -18.00
N ALA A 777 21.57 14.71 -19.32
CA ALA A 777 21.64 15.81 -20.28
C ALA A 777 20.39 16.70 -20.26
N VAL A 778 19.20 16.11 -20.12
CA VAL A 778 17.94 16.87 -19.98
C VAL A 778 18.00 17.77 -18.75
N THR A 779 18.50 17.24 -17.63
CA THR A 779 18.65 17.97 -16.38
C THR A 779 19.69 19.07 -16.48
N GLU A 780 20.87 18.78 -17.03
CA GLU A 780 21.97 19.74 -17.15
C GLU A 780 21.67 20.88 -18.13
N VAL A 781 21.08 20.57 -19.30
CA VAL A 781 20.67 21.57 -20.29
C VAL A 781 19.57 22.45 -19.71
N THR A 782 18.58 21.86 -19.02
CA THR A 782 17.54 22.64 -18.34
C THR A 782 18.16 23.54 -17.27
N ALA A 783 19.07 23.03 -16.44
CA ALA A 783 19.75 23.80 -15.40
C ALA A 783 20.65 24.91 -15.95
N ALA A 784 21.17 24.77 -17.18
CA ALA A 784 21.95 25.81 -17.84
C ALA A 784 21.09 26.99 -18.32
N VAL A 785 19.81 26.76 -18.68
CA VAL A 785 18.93 27.78 -19.27
C VAL A 785 17.97 28.38 -18.25
N LEU A 786 17.44 27.57 -17.34
CA LEU A 786 16.36 27.93 -16.42
C LEU A 786 16.68 29.15 -15.52
N PRO A 787 17.90 29.31 -14.96
CA PRO A 787 18.23 30.48 -14.15
C PRO A 787 18.00 31.81 -14.89
N GLY A 788 18.42 31.88 -16.15
CA GLY A 788 18.21 33.08 -16.97
C GLY A 788 16.73 33.36 -17.26
N MET A 789 15.89 32.32 -17.40
CA MET A 789 14.43 32.51 -17.52
C MET A 789 13.83 33.11 -16.25
N VAL A 790 14.29 32.67 -15.08
CA VAL A 790 13.83 33.17 -13.78
C VAL A 790 14.28 34.61 -13.57
N GLU A 791 15.55 34.91 -13.83
CA GLU A 791 16.14 36.23 -13.66
C GLU A 791 15.42 37.29 -14.51
N ARG A 792 15.08 36.95 -15.77
CA ARG A 792 14.38 37.87 -16.67
C ARG A 792 12.92 38.14 -16.29
N GLY A 793 12.30 37.31 -15.44
CA GLY A 793 10.95 37.54 -14.88
C GLY A 793 9.77 37.57 -15.87
N ARG A 794 9.99 37.34 -17.17
CA ARG A 794 8.96 37.40 -18.24
C ARG A 794 8.30 36.06 -18.54
N GLY A 795 8.58 35.04 -17.73
CA GLY A 795 8.21 33.65 -17.98
C GLY A 795 9.16 32.94 -18.94
N GLY A 796 8.82 31.71 -19.28
CA GLY A 796 9.64 30.84 -20.12
C GLY A 796 8.90 29.56 -20.52
N ALA A 797 9.49 28.76 -21.40
CA ALA A 797 8.97 27.44 -21.72
C ALA A 797 10.09 26.39 -21.78
N VAL A 798 9.93 25.30 -21.03
CA VAL A 798 10.80 24.13 -21.06
C VAL A 798 10.00 22.96 -21.63
N VAL A 799 10.43 22.40 -22.74
CA VAL A 799 9.79 21.26 -23.41
C VAL A 799 10.74 20.09 -23.39
N ASN A 800 10.40 19.06 -22.63
CA ASN A 800 11.19 17.83 -22.55
C ASN A 800 10.48 16.72 -23.32
N LEU A 801 11.15 16.07 -24.26
CA LEU A 801 10.57 14.99 -25.05
C LEU A 801 10.56 13.71 -24.22
N GLY A 802 9.38 13.38 -23.71
CA GLY A 802 9.05 12.10 -23.09
C GLY A 802 8.78 11.03 -24.15
N SER A 803 7.98 10.02 -23.79
CA SER A 803 7.52 9.01 -24.72
C SER A 803 6.19 8.42 -24.23
N ALA A 804 5.28 8.12 -25.15
CA ALA A 804 4.07 7.37 -24.81
C ALA A 804 4.42 5.96 -24.27
N ALA A 805 5.57 5.41 -24.65
CA ALA A 805 6.07 4.14 -24.15
C ALA A 805 6.34 4.10 -22.63
N SER A 806 6.36 5.25 -21.95
CA SER A 806 6.51 5.34 -20.49
C SER A 806 5.32 5.97 -19.76
N GLU A 807 4.40 6.61 -20.48
CA GLU A 807 3.32 7.40 -19.88
C GLU A 807 1.91 6.93 -20.29
N ALA A 808 1.76 6.38 -21.50
CA ALA A 808 0.51 5.79 -21.98
C ALA A 808 0.53 4.26 -21.88
N ILE A 809 1.73 3.66 -21.95
CA ILE A 809 1.95 2.23 -21.82
C ILE A 809 2.47 1.94 -20.39
N PRO A 810 1.81 1.07 -19.61
CA PRO A 810 2.12 0.82 -18.21
C PRO A 810 3.49 0.15 -18.02
N SER A 811 3.85 -0.80 -18.89
CA SER A 811 5.21 -1.32 -19.00
C SER A 811 5.65 -1.49 -20.46
N PHE A 812 6.95 -1.26 -20.72
CA PHE A 812 7.55 -1.44 -22.05
C PHE A 812 8.65 -2.52 -21.97
N PRO A 813 8.26 -3.79 -21.77
CA PRO A 813 9.18 -4.90 -21.55
C PRO A 813 10.21 -5.02 -22.67
N LEU A 814 11.43 -5.43 -22.28
CA LEU A 814 12.63 -5.48 -23.12
C LEU A 814 13.21 -4.11 -23.52
N TYR A 815 12.44 -3.02 -23.38
CA TYR A 815 12.89 -1.62 -23.48
C TYR A 815 12.90 -0.93 -22.10
N THR A 816 13.09 -1.71 -21.04
CA THR A 816 12.93 -1.29 -19.64
C THR A 816 13.72 -0.01 -19.31
N MET A 817 14.98 0.09 -19.75
CA MET A 817 15.82 1.27 -19.51
C MET A 817 15.32 2.50 -20.27
N TYR A 818 14.90 2.33 -21.52
CA TYR A 818 14.34 3.44 -22.31
C TYR A 818 13.07 4.00 -21.66
N ALA A 819 12.10 3.14 -21.33
CA ALA A 819 10.87 3.59 -20.68
C ALA A 819 11.12 4.20 -19.29
N SER A 820 12.05 3.64 -18.51
CA SER A 820 12.43 4.18 -17.19
C SER A 820 13.03 5.59 -17.30
N THR A 821 13.91 5.83 -18.28
CA THR A 821 14.50 7.15 -18.51
C THR A 821 13.46 8.17 -19.01
N LYS A 822 12.50 7.76 -19.85
CA LYS A 822 11.41 8.65 -20.28
C LYS A 822 10.37 8.93 -19.20
N ARG A 823 10.16 8.00 -18.25
CA ARG A 823 9.39 8.23 -17.01
C ARG A 823 10.06 9.27 -16.11
N TYR A 824 11.40 9.25 -15.99
CA TYR A 824 12.15 10.31 -15.30
C TYR A 824 11.87 11.67 -15.93
N VAL A 825 11.98 11.79 -17.26
CA VAL A 825 11.74 13.05 -17.98
C VAL A 825 10.35 13.61 -17.66
N ALA A 826 9.33 12.76 -17.64
CA ALA A 826 7.97 13.18 -17.34
C ALA A 826 7.81 13.65 -15.88
N GLN A 827 8.38 12.92 -14.92
CA GLN A 827 8.34 13.31 -13.52
C GLN A 827 9.14 14.60 -13.25
N PHE A 828 10.34 14.72 -13.82
CA PHE A 828 11.17 15.92 -13.78
C PHE A 828 10.40 17.14 -14.30
N SER A 829 9.72 17.00 -15.45
CA SER A 829 8.91 18.06 -16.03
C SER A 829 7.70 18.44 -15.17
N ARG A 830 7.02 17.45 -14.55
CA ARG A 830 5.88 17.68 -13.65
C ARG A 830 6.27 18.46 -12.40
N SER A 831 7.38 18.10 -11.77
CA SER A 831 7.88 18.82 -10.59
C SER A 831 8.25 20.26 -10.93
N LEU A 832 9.07 20.47 -11.98
CA LEU A 832 9.49 21.81 -12.39
C LEU A 832 8.30 22.69 -12.84
N HIS A 833 7.28 22.11 -13.46
CA HIS A 833 6.08 22.88 -13.83
C HIS A 833 5.42 23.51 -12.60
N VAL A 834 5.31 22.76 -11.50
CA VAL A 834 4.71 23.26 -10.25
C VAL A 834 5.64 24.26 -9.57
N GLU A 835 6.94 23.96 -9.51
CA GLU A 835 7.95 24.80 -8.85
C GLU A 835 8.07 26.20 -9.49
N TYR A 836 7.97 26.28 -10.82
CA TYR A 836 8.19 27.53 -11.56
C TYR A 836 6.90 28.16 -12.13
N ALA A 837 5.72 27.61 -11.80
CA ALA A 837 4.43 28.14 -12.25
C ALA A 837 4.22 29.61 -11.86
N ASN A 838 4.59 29.97 -10.62
CA ASN A 838 4.50 31.36 -10.12
C ASN A 838 5.51 32.32 -10.77
N LYS A 839 6.48 31.80 -11.54
CA LYS A 839 7.43 32.59 -12.33
C LYS A 839 7.00 32.72 -13.80
N GLY A 840 5.81 32.21 -14.16
CA GLY A 840 5.32 32.20 -15.54
C GLY A 840 6.09 31.26 -16.48
N ILE A 841 6.87 30.33 -15.93
CA ILE A 841 7.65 29.36 -16.71
C ILE A 841 6.82 28.07 -16.85
N HIS A 842 6.52 27.71 -18.10
CA HIS A 842 5.78 26.51 -18.43
C HIS A 842 6.73 25.36 -18.72
N VAL A 843 6.77 24.37 -17.85
CA VAL A 843 7.51 23.14 -18.10
C VAL A 843 6.56 22.05 -18.57
N GLN A 844 6.89 21.37 -19.66
CA GLN A 844 6.05 20.35 -20.29
C GLN A 844 6.88 19.14 -20.68
N SER A 845 6.37 17.95 -20.39
CA SER A 845 6.77 16.72 -21.03
C SER A 845 5.84 16.44 -22.20
N GLN A 846 6.41 16.41 -23.41
CA GLN A 846 5.69 16.01 -24.62
C GLN A 846 5.93 14.53 -24.89
N THR A 847 4.86 13.73 -24.90
CA THR A 847 4.91 12.26 -25.03
C THR A 847 4.38 11.80 -26.38
N PRO A 848 5.22 11.77 -27.42
CA PRO A 848 4.82 11.23 -28.72
C PRO A 848 4.52 9.73 -28.64
N PHE A 849 3.52 9.29 -29.42
CA PHE A 849 3.43 7.91 -29.89
C PHE A 849 4.32 7.72 -31.13
N PHE A 850 3.83 7.12 -32.21
CA PHE A 850 4.65 6.80 -33.38
C PHE A 850 4.83 8.02 -34.29
N VAL A 851 6.05 8.56 -34.33
CA VAL A 851 6.45 9.65 -35.24
C VAL A 851 7.53 9.15 -36.20
N GLU A 852 7.44 9.55 -37.47
CA GLU A 852 8.35 9.17 -38.56
C GLU A 852 9.80 9.61 -38.32
N THR A 853 10.52 8.84 -37.50
CA THR A 853 11.90 9.11 -37.10
C THR A 853 12.78 7.92 -37.44
N THR A 854 14.09 8.14 -37.54
CA THR A 854 15.07 7.05 -37.69
C THR A 854 15.02 6.07 -36.52
N MET A 855 14.66 6.53 -35.32
CA MET A 855 14.47 5.67 -34.15
C MET A 855 13.29 4.71 -34.35
N LEU A 856 12.16 5.21 -34.89
CA LEU A 856 11.01 4.37 -35.20
C LEU A 856 11.30 3.43 -36.38
N ALA A 857 11.94 3.91 -37.45
CA ALA A 857 12.27 3.08 -38.61
C ALA A 857 13.14 1.87 -38.22
N LYS A 858 14.12 2.08 -37.33
CA LYS A 858 14.95 1.01 -36.77
C LYS A 858 14.15 0.05 -35.90
N LEU A 859 13.21 0.55 -35.10
CA LEU A 859 12.28 -0.30 -34.35
C LEU A 859 11.43 -1.15 -35.30
N GLU A 860 10.92 -0.58 -36.39
CA GLU A 860 10.11 -1.30 -37.38
C GLU A 860 10.89 -2.39 -38.14
N GLU A 861 12.15 -2.12 -38.46
CA GLU A 861 13.07 -3.10 -39.03
C GLU A 861 13.33 -4.26 -38.05
N GLU A 862 13.62 -3.95 -36.79
CA GLU A 862 13.85 -4.93 -35.72
C GLU A 862 12.58 -5.77 -35.42
N VAL A 863 11.39 -5.16 -35.49
CA VAL A 863 10.12 -5.83 -35.15
C VAL A 863 9.41 -6.46 -36.35
N GLY A 864 9.94 -6.29 -37.57
CA GLY A 864 9.33 -6.83 -38.80
C GLY A 864 7.86 -6.43 -39.03
N LEU A 865 7.38 -5.37 -38.37
CA LEU A 865 6.00 -4.90 -38.45
C LEU A 865 5.98 -3.39 -38.72
N SER A 866 5.35 -3.02 -39.83
CA SER A 866 5.09 -1.62 -40.16
C SER A 866 3.92 -1.09 -39.33
N VAL A 867 4.12 0.02 -38.62
CA VAL A 867 3.06 0.76 -37.91
C VAL A 867 2.53 1.94 -38.74
N SER A 868 2.68 1.89 -40.06
CA SER A 868 2.35 2.97 -41.01
C SER A 868 1.00 3.67 -40.78
N PRO A 869 -0.15 2.99 -40.54
CA PRO A 869 -1.43 3.69 -40.31
C PRO A 869 -1.50 4.43 -38.97
N LEU A 870 -0.54 4.21 -38.06
CA LEU A 870 -0.48 4.81 -36.73
C LEU A 870 0.61 5.91 -36.63
N LYS A 871 1.28 6.25 -37.73
CA LYS A 871 2.36 7.25 -37.73
C LYS A 871 1.86 8.67 -37.96
N VAL A 872 2.51 9.61 -37.28
CA VAL A 872 2.41 11.04 -37.59
C VAL A 872 3.72 11.50 -38.22
N SER A 873 3.65 12.30 -39.29
CA SER A 873 4.86 12.88 -39.89
C SER A 873 5.54 13.87 -38.94
N THR A 874 6.88 13.96 -39.04
CA THR A 874 7.67 14.83 -38.15
C THR A 874 7.26 16.30 -38.23
N ASP A 875 6.91 16.81 -39.42
CA ASP A 875 6.41 18.18 -39.60
C ASP A 875 5.04 18.40 -38.96
N THR A 876 4.14 17.42 -39.07
CA THR A 876 2.80 17.49 -38.46
C THR A 876 2.91 17.44 -36.94
N TYR A 877 3.74 16.55 -36.41
CA TYR A 877 4.03 16.50 -34.98
C TYR A 877 4.67 17.80 -34.50
N ALA A 878 5.67 18.35 -35.21
CA ALA A 878 6.34 19.58 -34.82
C ALA A 878 5.41 20.80 -34.79
N ARG A 879 4.55 20.96 -35.79
CA ARG A 879 3.52 22.03 -35.78
C ARG A 879 2.61 21.93 -34.57
N ALA A 880 2.14 20.72 -34.26
CA ALA A 880 1.32 20.47 -33.07
C ALA A 880 2.12 20.72 -31.79
N ALA A 881 3.31 20.14 -31.65
CA ALA A 881 4.22 20.28 -30.52
C ALA A 881 4.50 21.75 -30.17
N VAL A 882 4.85 22.57 -31.17
CA VAL A 882 5.13 24.00 -30.98
C VAL A 882 3.85 24.79 -30.68
N ALA A 883 2.70 24.40 -31.25
CA ALA A 883 1.41 25.02 -30.90
C ALA A 883 0.98 24.75 -29.45
N TRP A 884 1.36 23.60 -28.88
CA TRP A 884 1.07 23.20 -27.49
C TRP A 884 1.96 23.91 -26.44
N ILE A 885 3.06 24.56 -26.85
CA ILE A 885 3.97 25.24 -25.93
C ILE A 885 3.23 26.34 -25.15
N GLY A 886 3.32 26.27 -23.82
CA GLY A 886 2.64 27.20 -22.92
C GLY A 886 1.13 26.97 -22.79
N ARG A 887 0.61 25.80 -23.21
CA ARG A 887 -0.80 25.40 -23.11
C ARG A 887 -0.96 24.05 -22.41
N GLY A 888 -2.04 23.88 -21.64
CA GLY A 888 -2.30 22.63 -20.93
C GLY A 888 -1.34 22.40 -19.75
N GLY A 889 -1.41 21.19 -19.18
CA GLY A 889 -0.64 20.81 -17.99
C GLY A 889 0.80 20.37 -18.31
N PRO A 890 1.53 19.87 -17.30
CA PRO A 890 2.92 19.43 -17.43
C PRO A 890 3.13 18.19 -18.31
N LEU A 891 2.06 17.48 -18.69
CA LEU A 891 2.11 16.34 -19.60
C LEU A 891 1.20 16.65 -20.79
N CYS A 892 1.71 16.48 -22.01
CA CYS A 892 0.94 16.66 -23.22
C CYS A 892 1.37 15.69 -24.32
N THR A 893 0.46 15.35 -25.21
CA THR A 893 0.65 14.37 -26.27
C THR A 893 0.34 15.05 -27.61
N PRO A 894 1.31 15.79 -28.19
CA PRO A 894 1.13 16.39 -29.51
C PRO A 894 1.08 15.29 -30.57
N GLY A 895 0.42 15.54 -31.70
CA GLY A 895 0.22 14.54 -32.76
C GLY A 895 -1.20 14.51 -33.35
N GLY A 896 -2.05 15.45 -32.97
CA GLY A 896 -3.42 15.55 -33.47
C GLY A 896 -4.32 14.44 -32.93
N LEU A 897 -5.44 14.20 -33.63
CA LEU A 897 -6.46 13.25 -33.21
C LEU A 897 -5.92 11.81 -33.06
N LEU A 898 -4.93 11.43 -33.89
CA LEU A 898 -4.39 10.08 -33.91
C LEU A 898 -3.68 9.72 -32.60
N HIS A 899 -2.72 10.51 -32.14
CA HIS A 899 -2.04 10.26 -30.87
C HIS A 899 -2.98 10.38 -29.66
N GLN A 900 -4.03 11.21 -29.75
CA GLN A 900 -5.05 11.32 -28.70
C GLN A 900 -5.92 10.06 -28.63
N LEU A 901 -6.37 9.55 -29.78
CA LEU A 901 -7.11 8.31 -29.87
C LEU A 901 -6.28 7.15 -29.33
N MET A 902 -5.00 7.08 -29.70
CA MET A 902 -4.07 6.09 -29.16
C MET A 902 -3.95 6.20 -27.63
N TRP A 903 -3.82 7.41 -27.09
CA TRP A 903 -3.82 7.65 -25.64
C TRP A 903 -5.09 7.13 -24.96
N CYS A 904 -6.26 7.43 -25.53
CA CYS A 904 -7.54 6.97 -25.01
C CYS A 904 -7.69 5.46 -25.08
N ILE A 905 -7.28 4.84 -26.18
CA ILE A 905 -7.29 3.37 -26.35
C ILE A 905 -6.36 2.74 -25.31
N THR A 906 -5.12 3.21 -25.17
CA THR A 906 -4.18 2.66 -24.18
C THR A 906 -4.65 2.86 -22.74
N ALA A 907 -5.36 3.96 -22.44
CA ALA A 907 -5.91 4.21 -21.11
C ALA A 907 -7.19 3.40 -20.80
N ALA A 908 -7.96 3.02 -21.83
CA ALA A 908 -9.16 2.20 -21.68
C ALA A 908 -8.84 0.70 -21.61
N VAL A 909 -7.73 0.29 -22.21
CA VAL A 909 -7.25 -1.09 -22.17
C VAL A 909 -6.67 -1.36 -20.77
N PRO A 910 -7.13 -2.39 -20.05
CA PRO A 910 -6.56 -2.75 -18.76
C PRO A 910 -5.04 -2.93 -18.86
N GLU A 911 -4.29 -2.39 -17.90
CA GLU A 911 -2.83 -2.26 -17.99
C GLU A 911 -2.12 -3.58 -18.34
N SER A 912 -2.62 -4.70 -17.83
CA SER A 912 -2.07 -6.02 -18.16
C SER A 912 -2.30 -6.53 -19.56
N VAL A 913 -3.41 -6.12 -20.18
CA VAL A 913 -3.70 -6.49 -21.57
C VAL A 913 -2.72 -5.74 -22.45
N LEU A 914 -2.47 -4.47 -22.12
CA LEU A 914 -1.46 -3.66 -22.80
C LEU A 914 -0.04 -4.21 -22.58
N ASP A 915 0.31 -4.59 -21.35
CA ASP A 915 1.59 -5.25 -21.03
C ASP A 915 1.75 -6.59 -21.74
N TRP A 916 0.68 -7.40 -21.84
CA TRP A 916 0.71 -8.67 -22.56
C TRP A 916 0.89 -8.46 -24.07
N ILE A 917 0.16 -7.51 -24.67
CA ILE A 917 0.31 -7.15 -26.09
C ILE A 917 1.74 -6.67 -26.35
N VAL A 918 2.25 -5.78 -25.52
CA VAL A 918 3.59 -5.21 -25.68
C VAL A 918 4.66 -6.27 -25.45
N LEU A 919 4.55 -7.12 -24.43
CA LEU A 919 5.49 -8.22 -24.20
C LEU A 919 5.48 -9.22 -25.34
N ARG A 920 4.30 -9.61 -25.84
CA ARG A 920 4.19 -10.51 -27.00
C ARG A 920 4.80 -9.87 -28.23
N PHE A 921 4.52 -8.59 -28.46
CA PHE A 921 5.10 -7.84 -29.57
C PHE A 921 6.64 -7.75 -29.45
N THR A 922 7.20 -7.50 -28.27
CA THR A 922 8.65 -7.38 -28.11
C THR A 922 9.37 -8.75 -28.06
N THR A 923 8.73 -9.81 -27.57
CA THR A 923 9.30 -11.18 -27.50
C THR A 923 9.15 -11.98 -28.78
N TRP A 924 8.03 -11.86 -29.51
CA TRP A 924 7.81 -12.52 -30.80
C TRP A 924 8.89 -12.15 -31.82
N ASN A 925 9.30 -10.88 -31.79
CA ASN A 925 10.28 -10.33 -32.72
C ASN A 925 11.74 -10.59 -32.34
N ARG A 926 11.98 -11.20 -31.18
CA ARG A 926 13.31 -11.62 -30.76
C ARG A 926 13.70 -13.00 -31.33
N GLY A 927 12.72 -13.78 -31.81
CA GLY A 927 12.90 -15.13 -32.34
C GLY A 927 13.13 -15.19 -33.86
N ARG A 928 13.43 -14.06 -34.52
CA ARG A 928 13.80 -13.98 -35.94
C ARG A 928 15.22 -13.47 -36.08
#